data_AF-A0A923QWH8-F1
#
_entry.id   AF-A0A923QWH8-F1
#
_cell.length_a   1.000
_cell.length_b   1.000
_cell.length_c   1.000
_cell.angle_alpha   90.00
_cell.angle_beta   90.00
_cell.angle_gamma   90.00
#
_symmetry.space_group_name_H-M   'P 1'
#
loop_
_entity.id
_entity.type
_entity.pdbx_description
1 polymer ?
#
loop_
_entity_poly.entity_id
_entity_poly.type
_entity_poly.pdbx_seq_one_letter_code
_entity_poly.pdbx_strand_id
1 'polypeptide(L)'
;IDSFVTYYPFYQNQFGLLQNFLFGRQGYASTKVAARGMIITTYDILKHEIQNEKIFNVATGWQIAKEAQPQPPVRLVNRFSNAETILRNEKIDLPGRHLLETIHFLTEAEVAPTSLSNIVKGYIKAPEDFHASQAIITKALVALVEHKILLLSNGTYRITSDIEQRLLDEMNQYPVQIFKKKQQVIAAFKNAAFIKALGKISDNNTPYDFYITSDNDDELTNPGLKQLKLKVKSLYSYGDDRSEDIEQIKTQFQNDKDVIWLAPESSHFKEIDRLLEEIERIKYLEDKYQDPKSDEAIIVRAFQAERSTKENRLKELVEQSLVEGNSIYLYNTAQLDKTNWQTTVNGLQRQVINNVYRQRLSAQLSDAIADRIIKEGNNQRLHTFFTGEAADFQFFDAQGIFIGESLKPAEQILFKIRNTFVDGATLEKDLEIPPTGFSFGTVITTIAALMRGGKIMAKHNGSEKFSWKDDGVAAMFGNAREFRKASFKAIAKSLNTTQKNSIVTALQEMECETHTGKKIDWNTNDFDLVNAVRELAKRFCDKVDDMKRQNKDFDALFSNLENSKDQLGNFTGAVSEANYIDKAESYLTETDMFAKAVKEIVDAEKFIRNNLDKIRQWKTFADGVSDELTKAAKADENIAILVPTFNSLYKGEVVKNFKSLQDTVQKIKDAYFILMQAAATDMAANYSTLQKDADVLLKEIATLPAGLNDEANAKANNILQYASQRTFASVDFDYDVKDKQTRFTYSEMLSFIQLFNSYKTDIEIIKSGLIKSAPPKPTPGTAATPTKKTFSATLPGKKVKVSEYKIWLQNELQKISGAEADDEIEIN
;
A
#
# COMPACT_ATOMS: atom_id res chain seq x y z
N ILE A 1 22.29 -92.05 46.62
CA ILE A 1 22.37 -92.55 48.02
C ILE A 1 23.79 -92.32 48.56
N ASP A 2 24.85 -92.76 47.88
CA ASP A 2 26.24 -92.60 48.34
C ASP A 2 26.67 -91.16 48.65
N SER A 3 26.33 -90.19 47.79
CA SER A 3 26.62 -88.77 48.08
C SER A 3 25.85 -88.25 49.31
N PHE A 4 24.59 -88.66 49.50
CA PHE A 4 23.80 -88.24 50.66
C PHE A 4 24.38 -88.82 51.96
N VAL A 5 24.73 -90.12 51.98
CA VAL A 5 25.37 -90.76 53.15
C VAL A 5 26.70 -90.10 53.50
N THR A 6 27.45 -89.62 52.49
CA THR A 6 28.75 -88.97 52.67
C THR A 6 28.64 -87.58 53.29
N TYR A 7 27.61 -86.81 52.94
CA TYR A 7 27.50 -85.40 53.33
C TYR A 7 26.41 -85.12 54.38
N TYR A 8 25.53 -86.09 54.68
CA TYR A 8 24.49 -85.94 55.69
C TYR A 8 25.08 -85.51 57.05
N PRO A 9 24.50 -84.50 57.73
CA PRO A 9 23.24 -83.80 57.47
C PRO A 9 23.36 -82.48 56.66
N PHE A 10 24.39 -82.36 55.83
CA PHE A 10 24.58 -81.22 54.92
C PHE A 10 24.45 -81.64 53.46
N TYR A 11 24.10 -80.69 52.58
CA TYR A 11 24.33 -80.89 51.15
C TYR A 11 25.80 -80.63 50.81
N GLN A 12 26.31 -81.35 49.80
CA GLN A 12 27.69 -81.19 49.31
C GLN A 12 28.05 -79.71 49.04
N ASN A 13 27.11 -78.94 48.49
CA ASN A 13 27.33 -77.54 48.15
C ASN A 13 27.30 -76.59 49.37
N GLN A 14 26.72 -76.99 50.51
CA GLN A 14 26.60 -76.12 51.69
C GLN A 14 27.94 -75.81 52.33
N PHE A 15 28.90 -76.74 52.29
CA PHE A 15 30.26 -76.47 52.78
C PHE A 15 30.98 -75.40 51.95
N GLY A 16 30.78 -75.40 50.63
CA GLY A 16 31.32 -74.35 49.74
C GLY A 16 30.64 -72.99 49.96
N LEU A 17 29.32 -72.98 50.18
CA LEU A 17 28.59 -71.77 50.53
C LEU A 17 29.01 -71.23 51.91
N LEU A 18 29.13 -72.10 52.91
CA LEU A 18 29.59 -71.74 54.26
C LEU A 18 31.01 -71.19 54.25
N GLN A 19 31.91 -71.81 53.48
CA GLN A 19 33.28 -71.32 53.34
C GLN A 19 33.30 -69.90 52.79
N ASN A 20 32.54 -69.62 51.73
CA ASN A 20 32.49 -68.29 51.14
C ASN A 20 31.76 -67.28 52.04
N PHE A 21 30.73 -67.71 52.78
CA PHE A 21 30.04 -66.87 53.75
C PHE A 21 30.98 -66.41 54.88
N LEU A 22 31.85 -67.30 55.39
CA LEU A 22 32.77 -66.99 56.48
C LEU A 22 34.00 -66.19 56.03
N PHE A 23 34.49 -66.39 54.79
CA PHE A 23 35.80 -65.90 54.37
C PHE A 23 35.81 -65.11 53.05
N GLY A 24 34.68 -64.99 52.35
CA GLY A 24 34.55 -64.32 51.05
C GLY A 24 35.12 -65.13 49.87
N ARG A 25 34.70 -64.78 48.63
CA ARG A 25 35.09 -65.48 47.38
C ARG A 25 36.59 -65.47 47.06
N GLN A 26 37.36 -64.55 47.63
CA GLN A 26 38.82 -64.42 47.41
C GLN A 26 39.67 -64.64 48.68
N GLY A 27 39.07 -65.05 49.81
CA GLY A 27 39.75 -65.11 51.10
C GLY A 27 40.16 -66.52 51.52
N TYR A 28 41.48 -66.75 51.61
CA TYR A 28 42.14 -67.62 52.59
C TYR A 28 41.67 -69.09 52.73
N ALA A 29 41.21 -69.73 51.66
CA ALA A 29 40.86 -71.16 51.64
C ALA A 29 42.01 -72.12 52.05
N SER A 30 43.25 -71.64 52.25
CA SER A 30 44.40 -72.45 52.66
C SER A 30 45.07 -72.02 53.99
N THR A 31 44.40 -71.24 54.84
CA THR A 31 44.95 -70.89 56.18
C THR A 31 44.42 -71.80 57.28
N LYS A 32 45.26 -72.09 58.30
CA LYS A 32 44.84 -72.85 59.50
C LYS A 32 43.67 -72.18 60.25
N VAL A 33 43.51 -70.87 60.12
CA VAL A 33 42.42 -70.10 60.72
C VAL A 33 41.09 -70.41 60.03
N ALA A 34 41.06 -70.47 58.69
CA ALA A 34 39.85 -70.81 57.94
C ALA A 34 39.37 -72.25 58.23
N ALA A 35 40.29 -73.21 58.29
CA ALA A 35 39.97 -74.59 58.66
C ALA A 35 39.39 -74.70 60.08
N ARG A 36 39.93 -73.94 61.04
CA ARG A 36 39.40 -73.89 62.41
C ARG A 36 38.00 -73.28 62.46
N GLY A 37 37.76 -72.19 61.73
CA GLY A 37 36.44 -71.56 61.65
C GLY A 37 35.38 -72.51 61.06
N MET A 38 35.70 -73.18 59.96
CA MET A 38 34.82 -74.20 59.35
C MET A 38 34.47 -75.33 60.33
N ILE A 39 35.46 -75.88 61.04
CA ILE A 39 35.25 -76.98 61.99
C ILE A 39 34.37 -76.53 63.16
N ILE A 40 34.64 -75.35 63.74
CA ILE A 40 33.87 -74.81 64.87
C ILE A 40 32.41 -74.58 64.44
N THR A 41 32.19 -73.84 63.36
CA THR A 41 30.84 -73.54 62.89
C THR A 41 30.08 -74.80 62.47
N THR A 42 30.74 -75.76 61.79
CA THR A 42 30.10 -77.03 61.44
C THR A 42 29.73 -77.83 62.69
N TYR A 43 30.60 -77.86 63.69
CA TYR A 43 30.32 -78.50 64.98
C TYR A 43 29.14 -77.83 65.69
N ASP A 44 29.09 -76.50 65.71
CA ASP A 44 28.01 -75.75 66.35
C ASP A 44 26.67 -75.96 65.63
N ILE A 45 26.64 -75.99 64.29
CA ILE A 45 25.44 -76.37 63.53
C ILE A 45 25.00 -77.79 63.89
N LEU A 46 25.93 -78.75 63.89
CA LEU A 46 25.62 -80.14 64.25
C LEU A 46 25.06 -80.27 65.66
N LYS A 47 25.64 -79.56 66.63
CA LYS A 47 25.31 -79.64 68.04
C LYS A 47 24.03 -78.88 68.39
N HIS A 48 23.89 -77.64 67.92
CA HIS A 48 22.81 -76.75 68.34
C HIS A 48 21.60 -76.82 67.42
N GLU A 49 21.80 -77.04 66.12
CA GLU A 49 20.73 -76.95 65.11
C GLU A 49 20.27 -78.30 64.58
N ILE A 50 21.13 -79.35 64.58
CA ILE A 50 20.81 -80.65 63.96
C ILE A 50 20.68 -81.80 64.95
N GLN A 51 21.30 -81.74 66.14
CA GLN A 51 21.35 -82.87 67.08
C GLN A 51 19.99 -83.49 67.41
N ASN A 52 18.93 -82.68 67.42
CA ASN A 52 17.56 -83.10 67.76
C ASN A 52 16.61 -83.10 66.54
N GLU A 53 17.13 -82.96 65.32
CA GLU A 53 16.33 -82.97 64.09
C GLU A 53 15.94 -84.39 63.69
N LYS A 54 14.86 -84.48 62.88
CA LYS A 54 14.43 -85.78 62.33
C LYS A 54 15.50 -86.34 61.40
N ILE A 55 15.66 -87.65 61.43
CA ILE A 55 16.52 -88.37 60.47
C ILE A 55 16.07 -87.99 59.05
N PHE A 56 17.04 -87.73 58.18
CA PHE A 56 16.88 -87.24 56.80
C PHE A 56 16.67 -85.73 56.62
N ASN A 57 16.51 -84.96 57.70
CA ASN A 57 16.55 -83.49 57.60
C ASN A 57 17.99 -83.00 57.40
N VAL A 58 18.14 -81.98 56.56
CA VAL A 58 19.40 -81.27 56.36
C VAL A 58 19.41 -79.91 57.06
N ALA A 59 20.60 -79.34 57.26
CA ALA A 59 20.75 -77.97 57.70
C ALA A 59 20.16 -76.98 56.69
N THR A 60 19.50 -75.93 57.17
CA THR A 60 18.97 -74.84 56.34
C THR A 60 19.92 -73.63 56.31
N GLY A 61 19.78 -72.79 55.29
CA GLY A 61 20.58 -71.58 55.11
C GLY A 61 20.51 -70.62 56.28
N TRP A 62 19.35 -70.44 56.93
CA TRP A 62 19.26 -69.59 58.13
C TRP A 62 19.94 -70.20 59.36
N GLN A 63 19.87 -71.52 59.54
CA GLN A 63 20.59 -72.22 60.62
C GLN A 63 22.10 -72.09 60.43
N ILE A 64 22.55 -72.25 59.18
CA ILE A 64 23.95 -72.04 58.81
C ILE A 64 24.35 -70.59 59.07
N ALA A 65 23.57 -69.61 58.62
CA ALA A 65 23.85 -68.18 58.81
C ALA A 65 23.98 -67.81 60.29
N LYS A 66 23.05 -68.32 61.12
CA LYS A 66 22.95 -68.03 62.55
C LYS A 66 24.18 -68.50 63.31
N GLU A 67 24.64 -69.73 63.07
CA GLU A 67 25.82 -70.27 63.76
C GLU A 67 27.14 -69.77 63.12
N ALA A 68 27.13 -69.45 61.82
CA ALA A 68 28.30 -68.87 61.13
C ALA A 68 28.55 -67.41 61.49
N GLN A 69 27.50 -66.65 61.80
CA GLN A 69 27.58 -65.26 62.23
C GLN A 69 26.69 -65.04 63.47
N PRO A 70 27.14 -65.46 64.68
CA PRO A 70 26.34 -65.34 65.91
C PRO A 70 26.02 -63.90 66.32
N GLN A 71 26.80 -62.92 65.84
CA GLN A 71 26.60 -61.49 66.09
C GLN A 71 26.55 -60.71 64.77
N PRO A 72 25.42 -60.75 64.03
CA PRO A 72 25.25 -59.93 62.84
C PRO A 72 25.24 -58.43 63.19
N PRO A 73 25.57 -57.54 62.24
CA PRO A 73 25.46 -56.10 62.46
C PRO A 73 24.08 -55.69 62.97
N VAL A 74 24.01 -54.81 63.98
CA VAL A 74 22.76 -54.40 64.65
C VAL A 74 21.66 -53.96 63.67
N ARG A 75 22.05 -53.25 62.59
CA ARG A 75 21.11 -52.81 61.57
C ARG A 75 20.51 -53.95 60.74
N LEU A 76 21.29 -55.01 60.49
CA LEU A 76 20.80 -56.22 59.84
C LEU A 76 19.84 -56.99 60.77
N VAL A 77 20.14 -57.04 62.07
CA VAL A 77 19.23 -57.61 63.08
C VAL A 77 17.91 -56.85 63.14
N ASN A 78 17.94 -55.52 63.09
CA ASN A 78 16.72 -54.70 63.04
C ASN A 78 15.88 -55.02 61.79
N ARG A 79 16.53 -55.26 60.63
CA ARG A 79 15.83 -55.69 59.41
C ARG A 79 15.17 -57.05 59.57
N PHE A 80 15.83 -58.00 60.21
CA PHE A 80 15.24 -59.30 60.52
C PHE A 80 13.98 -59.16 61.38
N SER A 81 14.03 -58.30 62.42
CA SER A 81 12.86 -58.00 63.26
C SER A 81 11.73 -57.27 62.52
N ASN A 82 12.07 -56.36 61.60
CA ASN A 82 11.08 -55.66 60.78
C ASN A 82 10.37 -56.61 59.82
N ALA A 83 11.12 -57.50 59.15
CA ALA A 83 10.53 -58.51 58.28
C ALA A 83 9.57 -59.43 59.04
N GLU A 84 9.95 -59.86 60.25
CA GLU A 84 9.07 -60.63 61.14
C GLU A 84 7.76 -59.88 61.44
N THR A 85 7.87 -58.59 61.76
CA THR A 85 6.71 -57.74 62.09
C THR A 85 5.80 -57.54 60.87
N ILE A 86 6.37 -57.27 59.70
CA ILE A 86 5.63 -57.06 58.45
C ILE A 86 4.86 -58.32 58.06
N LEU A 87 5.53 -59.49 58.02
CA LEU A 87 4.86 -60.73 57.64
C LEU A 87 3.75 -61.11 58.63
N ARG A 88 3.95 -60.85 59.92
CA ARG A 88 2.92 -61.04 60.94
C ARG A 88 1.71 -60.11 60.71
N ASN A 89 1.94 -58.84 60.38
CA ASN A 89 0.87 -57.86 60.10
C ASN A 89 0.09 -58.21 58.82
N GLU A 90 0.79 -58.69 57.79
CA GLU A 90 0.22 -59.17 56.52
C GLU A 90 -0.43 -60.57 56.64
N LYS A 91 -0.43 -61.15 57.85
CA LYS A 91 -0.98 -62.49 58.15
C LYS A 91 -0.36 -63.59 57.27
N ILE A 92 0.96 -63.53 57.08
CA ILE A 92 1.74 -64.54 56.36
C ILE A 92 2.45 -65.41 57.41
N ASP A 93 2.10 -66.69 57.46
CA ASP A 93 2.62 -67.66 58.44
C ASP A 93 4.01 -68.20 58.04
N LEU A 94 5.00 -67.30 58.07
CA LEU A 94 6.39 -67.61 57.75
C LEU A 94 7.32 -66.72 58.59
N PRO A 95 8.30 -67.28 59.31
CA PRO A 95 9.30 -66.51 60.04
C PRO A 95 10.13 -65.62 59.11
N GLY A 96 9.86 -64.31 59.14
CA GLY A 96 10.52 -63.30 58.31
C GLY A 96 12.01 -63.16 58.62
N ARG A 97 12.40 -63.35 59.88
CA ARG A 97 13.82 -63.40 60.28
C ARG A 97 14.57 -64.52 59.57
N HIS A 98 14.06 -65.75 59.63
CA HIS A 98 14.72 -66.89 58.99
C HIS A 98 14.79 -66.72 57.47
N LEU A 99 13.77 -66.10 56.87
CA LEU A 99 13.74 -65.86 55.43
C LEU A 99 14.87 -64.90 55.04
N LEU A 100 15.02 -63.80 55.77
CA LEU A 100 16.10 -62.85 55.54
C LEU A 100 17.49 -63.42 55.89
N GLU A 101 17.63 -64.22 56.94
CA GLU A 101 18.89 -64.91 57.28
C GLU A 101 19.31 -65.89 56.16
N THR A 102 18.34 -66.56 55.52
CA THR A 102 18.58 -67.40 54.34
C THR A 102 19.04 -66.58 53.13
N ILE A 103 18.41 -65.42 52.87
CA ILE A 103 18.81 -64.52 51.79
C ILE A 103 20.19 -63.92 52.06
N HIS A 104 20.47 -63.52 53.30
CA HIS A 104 21.76 -63.00 53.74
C HIS A 104 22.87 -64.03 53.52
N PHE A 105 22.63 -65.28 53.92
CA PHE A 105 23.56 -66.39 53.68
C PHE A 105 23.89 -66.57 52.19
N LEU A 106 22.87 -66.60 51.34
CA LEU A 106 23.06 -66.75 49.91
C LEU A 106 23.74 -65.53 49.27
N THR A 107 23.47 -64.32 49.78
CA THR A 107 24.05 -63.07 49.29
C THR A 107 25.55 -63.04 49.58
N GLU A 108 25.96 -63.22 50.85
CA GLU A 108 27.36 -63.15 51.27
C GLU A 108 28.19 -64.35 50.80
N ALA A 109 27.57 -65.52 50.59
CA ALA A 109 28.26 -66.66 49.99
C ALA A 109 28.63 -66.41 48.51
N GLU A 110 27.92 -65.52 47.81
CA GLU A 110 28.12 -65.10 46.41
C GLU A 110 28.18 -66.23 45.35
N VAL A 111 27.95 -67.51 45.69
CA VAL A 111 28.04 -68.63 44.73
C VAL A 111 26.75 -68.82 43.94
N ALA A 112 25.60 -68.63 44.59
CA ALA A 112 24.28 -68.85 44.02
C ALA A 112 23.46 -67.56 44.06
N PRO A 113 22.78 -67.19 42.97
CA PRO A 113 21.92 -66.01 42.99
C PRO A 113 20.78 -66.21 43.99
N THR A 114 20.35 -65.15 44.66
CA THR A 114 19.18 -65.11 45.55
C THR A 114 17.88 -65.13 44.76
N SER A 115 17.73 -66.09 43.85
CA SER A 115 16.48 -66.34 43.12
C SER A 115 15.46 -67.04 44.03
N LEU A 116 14.17 -66.95 43.69
CA LEU A 116 13.10 -67.65 44.42
C LEU A 116 13.45 -69.14 44.61
N SER A 117 13.92 -69.82 43.56
CA SER A 117 14.26 -71.26 43.63
C SER A 117 15.38 -71.55 44.64
N ASN A 118 16.41 -70.72 44.68
CA ASN A 118 17.54 -70.92 45.58
C ASN A 118 17.20 -70.55 47.02
N ILE A 119 16.38 -69.50 47.22
CA ILE A 119 15.87 -69.12 48.55
C ILE A 119 15.03 -70.27 49.12
N VAL A 120 14.10 -70.83 48.34
CA VAL A 120 13.27 -71.97 48.79
C VAL A 120 14.14 -73.18 49.13
N LYS A 121 15.10 -73.55 48.27
CA LYS A 121 16.04 -74.67 48.54
C LYS A 121 16.91 -74.44 49.79
N GLY A 122 17.31 -73.20 50.03
CA GLY A 122 18.06 -72.82 51.22
C GLY A 122 17.19 -72.82 52.49
N TYR A 123 15.89 -72.56 52.38
CA TYR A 123 15.00 -72.40 53.54
C TYR A 123 14.47 -73.73 54.10
N ILE A 124 14.31 -74.76 53.26
CA ILE A 124 13.67 -76.03 53.62
C ILE A 124 14.65 -77.08 54.18
N LYS A 125 14.17 -77.91 55.10
CA LYS A 125 14.95 -79.02 55.72
C LYS A 125 14.92 -80.31 54.91
N ALA A 126 13.87 -80.52 54.11
CA ALA A 126 13.67 -81.73 53.32
C ALA A 126 13.32 -81.37 51.86
N PRO A 127 13.90 -82.04 50.84
CA PRO A 127 13.62 -81.76 49.43
C PRO A 127 12.14 -81.82 49.05
N GLU A 128 11.39 -82.73 49.66
CA GLU A 128 9.96 -82.94 49.43
C GLU A 128 9.10 -81.70 49.76
N ASP A 129 9.58 -80.83 50.65
CA ASP A 129 8.85 -79.62 51.07
C ASP A 129 8.96 -78.46 50.07
N PHE A 130 9.70 -78.63 48.97
CA PHE A 130 9.98 -77.56 48.00
C PHE A 130 8.70 -76.92 47.45
N HIS A 131 7.78 -77.73 46.91
CA HIS A 131 6.54 -77.22 46.33
C HIS A 131 5.56 -76.68 47.38
N ALA A 132 5.53 -77.28 48.57
CA ALA A 132 4.69 -76.82 49.68
C ALA A 132 5.12 -75.45 50.21
N SER A 133 6.44 -75.19 50.27
CA SER A 133 7.00 -73.95 50.81
C SER A 133 7.11 -72.82 49.77
N GLN A 134 7.17 -73.16 48.47
CA GLN A 134 7.37 -72.18 47.40
C GLN A 134 6.26 -71.10 47.35
N ALA A 135 4.99 -71.48 47.52
CA ALA A 135 3.87 -70.53 47.42
C ALA A 135 3.89 -69.49 48.55
N ILE A 136 4.10 -69.93 49.79
CA ILE A 136 4.12 -69.03 50.95
C ILE A 136 5.38 -68.14 50.97
N ILE A 137 6.53 -68.67 50.56
CA ILE A 137 7.76 -67.89 50.39
C ILE A 137 7.60 -66.85 49.29
N THR A 138 6.95 -67.17 48.16
CA THR A 138 6.67 -66.18 47.09
C THR A 138 5.84 -65.02 47.62
N LYS A 139 4.75 -65.31 48.35
CA LYS A 139 3.90 -64.28 48.97
C LYS A 139 4.69 -63.41 49.95
N ALA A 140 5.52 -64.02 50.79
CA ALA A 140 6.38 -63.29 51.74
C ALA A 140 7.39 -62.39 51.03
N LEU A 141 8.04 -62.88 49.97
CA LEU A 141 8.99 -62.08 49.20
C LEU A 141 8.32 -60.89 48.50
N VAL A 142 7.10 -61.05 47.96
CA VAL A 142 6.33 -59.94 47.38
C VAL A 142 6.01 -58.88 48.44
N ALA A 143 5.48 -59.29 49.60
CA ALA A 143 5.19 -58.36 50.69
C ALA A 143 6.45 -57.60 51.15
N LEU A 144 7.58 -58.29 51.33
CA LEU A 144 8.82 -57.64 51.74
C LEU A 144 9.40 -56.71 50.66
N VAL A 145 9.12 -56.94 49.38
CA VAL A 145 9.46 -56.00 48.29
C VAL A 145 8.55 -54.78 48.30
N GLU A 146 7.25 -54.95 48.54
CA GLU A 146 6.28 -53.86 48.67
C GLU A 146 6.62 -52.93 49.84
N HIS A 147 6.96 -53.52 50.99
CA HIS A 147 7.41 -52.80 52.19
C HIS A 147 8.88 -52.35 52.13
N LYS A 148 9.53 -52.51 50.96
CA LYS A 148 10.91 -52.06 50.68
C LYS A 148 11.98 -52.62 51.64
N ILE A 149 11.73 -53.77 52.26
CA ILE A 149 12.75 -54.54 53.01
C ILE A 149 13.65 -55.31 52.05
N LEU A 150 13.08 -55.76 50.93
CA LEU A 150 13.78 -56.41 49.83
C LEU A 150 13.69 -55.56 48.57
N LEU A 151 14.69 -55.70 47.71
CA LEU A 151 14.68 -55.22 46.34
C LEU A 151 14.84 -56.40 45.39
N LEU A 152 13.96 -56.46 44.40
CA LEU A 152 14.00 -57.46 43.34
C LEU A 152 14.65 -56.83 42.10
N SER A 153 15.81 -57.35 41.68
CA SER A 153 16.49 -56.94 40.45
C SER A 153 16.98 -58.15 39.69
N ASN A 154 16.70 -58.22 38.39
CA ASN A 154 17.10 -59.33 37.51
C ASN A 154 16.74 -60.73 38.05
N GLY A 155 15.59 -60.86 38.72
CA GLY A 155 15.14 -62.12 39.32
C GLY A 155 15.86 -62.53 40.62
N THR A 156 16.64 -61.63 41.21
CA THR A 156 17.36 -61.83 42.48
C THR A 156 16.87 -60.87 43.56
N TYR A 157 16.70 -61.39 44.78
CA TYR A 157 16.25 -60.61 45.94
C TYR A 157 17.46 -60.17 46.77
N ARG A 158 17.57 -58.88 47.06
CA ARG A 158 18.58 -58.34 47.98
C ARG A 158 17.92 -57.59 49.12
N ILE A 159 18.55 -57.63 50.28
CA ILE A 159 18.15 -56.82 51.44
C ILE A 159 18.54 -55.35 51.16
N THR A 160 17.67 -54.39 51.49
CA THR A 160 17.98 -52.96 51.35
C THR A 160 19.17 -52.56 52.21
N SER A 161 20.04 -51.72 51.65
CA SER A 161 21.17 -51.12 52.38
C SER A 161 20.69 -50.12 53.43
N ASP A 162 21.55 -49.80 54.39
CA ASP A 162 21.23 -48.83 55.43
C ASP A 162 20.94 -47.43 54.87
N ILE A 163 21.65 -47.05 53.80
CA ILE A 163 21.50 -45.75 53.15
C ILE A 163 20.16 -45.72 52.38
N GLU A 164 19.80 -46.79 51.66
CA GLU A 164 18.50 -46.90 50.98
C GLU A 164 17.33 -46.78 51.95
N GLN A 165 17.38 -47.48 53.08
CA GLN A 165 16.30 -47.42 54.07
C GLN A 165 16.18 -46.03 54.70
N ARG A 166 17.31 -45.42 55.06
CA ARG A 166 17.33 -44.05 55.60
C ARG A 166 16.72 -43.05 54.62
N LEU A 167 17.03 -43.18 53.33
CA LEU A 167 16.46 -42.33 52.28
C LEU A 167 14.95 -42.57 52.11
N LEU A 168 14.49 -43.82 52.15
CA LEU A 168 13.06 -44.15 52.11
C LEU A 168 12.29 -43.60 53.32
N ASP A 169 12.85 -43.72 54.53
CA ASP A 169 12.25 -43.18 55.75
C ASP A 169 12.17 -41.65 55.69
N GLU A 170 13.23 -41.00 55.21
CA GLU A 170 13.29 -39.55 55.01
C GLU A 170 12.25 -39.08 53.97
N MET A 171 12.13 -39.80 52.86
CA MET A 171 11.14 -39.56 51.82
C MET A 171 9.71 -39.64 52.38
N ASN A 172 9.43 -40.65 53.20
CA ASN A 172 8.12 -40.85 53.83
C ASN A 172 7.81 -39.80 54.92
N GLN A 173 8.82 -39.29 55.60
CA GLN A 173 8.67 -38.25 56.63
C GLN A 173 8.47 -36.85 56.05
N TYR A 174 8.76 -36.63 54.76
CA TYR A 174 8.55 -35.33 54.12
C TYR A 174 7.06 -35.05 53.84
N PRO A 175 6.46 -34.02 54.47
CA PRO A 175 5.08 -33.63 54.23
C PRO A 175 4.97 -32.79 52.95
N VAL A 176 4.18 -33.26 51.98
CA VAL A 176 3.93 -32.55 50.73
C VAL A 176 2.78 -31.56 50.91
N GLN A 177 3.07 -30.27 50.75
CA GLN A 177 2.06 -29.22 50.91
C GLN A 177 1.07 -29.19 49.74
N ILE A 178 -0.22 -28.95 50.02
CA ILE A 178 -1.30 -28.97 49.02
C ILE A 178 -1.03 -27.99 47.86
N PHE A 179 -0.47 -26.81 48.13
CA PHE A 179 -0.20 -25.83 47.07
C PHE A 179 0.80 -26.37 46.02
N LYS A 180 1.78 -27.20 46.43
CA LYS A 180 2.73 -27.84 45.51
C LYS A 180 2.04 -28.87 44.63
N LYS A 181 1.08 -29.62 45.18
CA LYS A 181 0.27 -30.55 44.41
C LYS A 181 -0.63 -29.81 43.40
N LYS A 182 -1.30 -28.73 43.83
CA LYS A 182 -2.10 -27.85 42.95
C LYS A 182 -1.27 -27.30 41.78
N GLN A 183 -0.09 -26.75 42.07
CA GLN A 183 0.81 -26.21 41.04
C GLN A 183 1.20 -27.26 39.99
N GLN A 184 1.45 -28.50 40.41
CA GLN A 184 1.77 -29.59 39.48
C GLN A 184 0.57 -30.05 38.66
N VAL A 185 -0.65 -30.06 39.20
CA VAL A 185 -1.86 -30.33 38.40
C VAL A 185 -2.02 -29.27 37.32
N ILE A 186 -1.84 -27.99 37.64
CA ILE A 186 -1.86 -26.91 36.64
C ILE A 186 -0.76 -27.12 35.58
N ALA A 187 0.45 -27.49 35.99
CA ALA A 187 1.52 -27.82 35.06
C ALA A 187 1.20 -29.04 34.17
N ALA A 188 0.51 -30.05 34.71
CA ALA A 188 0.05 -31.20 33.96
C ALA A 188 -1.04 -30.82 32.95
N PHE A 189 -2.05 -30.03 33.35
CA PHE A 189 -3.07 -29.50 32.44
C PHE A 189 -2.45 -28.68 31.31
N LYS A 190 -1.54 -27.75 31.63
CA LYS A 190 -0.85 -26.93 30.63
C LYS A 190 -0.09 -27.77 29.60
N ASN A 191 0.41 -28.93 30.00
CA ASN A 191 1.17 -29.84 29.14
C ASN A 191 0.33 -30.90 28.43
N ALA A 192 -0.93 -31.09 28.82
CA ALA A 192 -1.86 -32.06 28.24
C ALA A 192 -2.07 -31.79 26.74
N ALA A 193 -2.15 -32.88 25.95
CA ALA A 193 -2.38 -32.77 24.52
C ALA A 193 -3.77 -32.20 24.23
N PHE A 194 -4.75 -32.60 25.03
CA PHE A 194 -6.10 -32.05 25.05
C PHE A 194 -6.12 -30.51 25.10
N ILE A 195 -5.47 -29.90 26.09
CA ILE A 195 -5.46 -28.42 26.25
C ILE A 195 -4.74 -27.74 25.09
N LYS A 196 -3.62 -28.31 24.63
CA LYS A 196 -2.88 -27.78 23.47
C LYS A 196 -3.71 -27.80 22.19
N ALA A 197 -4.51 -28.84 21.98
CA ALA A 197 -5.40 -28.96 20.82
C ALA A 197 -6.53 -27.93 20.82
N LEU A 198 -6.96 -27.46 22.01
CA LEU A 198 -8.03 -26.47 22.16
C LEU A 198 -7.53 -25.02 22.12
N GLY A 199 -6.22 -24.79 22.25
CA GLY A 199 -5.67 -23.44 22.30
C GLY A 199 -5.93 -22.60 21.03
N LYS A 200 -6.16 -23.26 19.89
CA LYS A 200 -6.41 -22.60 18.60
C LYS A 200 -7.36 -23.42 17.73
N ILE A 201 -8.33 -22.75 17.11
CA ILE A 201 -9.27 -23.36 16.16
C ILE A 201 -9.35 -22.49 14.88
N SER A 202 -9.61 -23.11 13.74
CA SER A 202 -9.93 -22.40 12.50
C SER A 202 -11.43 -22.50 12.21
N ASP A 203 -12.06 -21.36 11.93
CA ASP A 203 -13.44 -21.26 11.46
C ASP A 203 -13.45 -20.44 10.17
N ASN A 204 -13.95 -21.01 9.06
CA ASN A 204 -13.88 -20.43 7.71
C ASN A 204 -12.48 -19.89 7.33
N ASN A 205 -11.44 -20.71 7.48
CA ASN A 205 -10.03 -20.35 7.26
C ASN A 205 -9.49 -19.18 8.11
N THR A 206 -10.26 -18.69 9.10
CA THR A 206 -9.80 -17.68 10.05
C THR A 206 -9.37 -18.36 11.35
N PRO A 207 -8.11 -18.18 11.79
CA PRO A 207 -7.65 -18.72 13.06
C PRO A 207 -8.20 -17.89 14.23
N TYR A 208 -8.62 -18.58 15.29
CA TYR A 208 -9.04 -18.00 16.56
C TYR A 208 -8.28 -18.69 17.70
N ASP A 209 -7.66 -17.90 18.56
CA ASP A 209 -6.99 -18.39 19.75
C ASP A 209 -7.95 -18.35 20.96
N PHE A 210 -7.89 -19.37 21.80
CA PHE A 210 -8.69 -19.47 23.03
C PHE A 210 -7.82 -19.23 24.26
N TYR A 211 -8.31 -18.37 25.14
CA TYR A 211 -7.72 -18.12 26.45
C TYR A 211 -8.24 -19.16 27.44
N ILE A 212 -7.37 -20.11 27.77
CA ILE A 212 -7.69 -21.26 28.60
C ILE A 212 -7.11 -21.02 29.99
N THR A 213 -7.96 -21.10 31.01
CA THR A 213 -7.59 -20.88 32.42
C THR A 213 -8.12 -21.98 33.32
N SER A 214 -7.56 -22.11 34.52
CA SER A 214 -8.23 -22.86 35.60
C SER A 214 -9.43 -22.08 36.16
N ASP A 215 -10.22 -22.72 37.00
CA ASP A 215 -11.26 -22.07 37.81
C ASP A 215 -10.72 -21.03 38.79
N ASN A 216 -9.42 -21.09 39.12
CA ASN A 216 -8.69 -20.10 39.91
C ASN A 216 -7.90 -19.09 39.05
N ASP A 217 -8.22 -19.00 37.75
CA ASP A 217 -7.60 -18.08 36.79
C ASP A 217 -6.10 -18.33 36.50
N ASP A 218 -5.60 -19.55 36.75
CA ASP A 218 -4.25 -19.95 36.34
C ASP A 218 -4.17 -20.09 34.80
N GLU A 219 -3.24 -19.39 34.15
CA GLU A 219 -3.11 -19.41 32.69
C GLU A 219 -2.56 -20.76 32.15
N LEU A 220 -3.42 -21.50 31.45
CA LEU A 220 -3.05 -22.70 30.71
C LEU A 220 -2.61 -22.35 29.28
N THR A 221 -3.24 -21.33 28.68
CA THR A 221 -2.78 -20.66 27.45
C THR A 221 -2.71 -19.15 27.66
N ASN A 222 -1.90 -18.43 26.87
CA ASN A 222 -1.78 -16.97 26.95
C ASN A 222 -1.75 -16.33 25.54
N PRO A 223 -2.89 -16.31 24.82
CA PRO A 223 -3.00 -15.64 23.53
C PRO A 223 -3.03 -14.12 23.68
N GLY A 224 -2.71 -13.40 22.59
CA GLY A 224 -2.77 -11.93 22.57
C GLY A 224 -4.19 -11.37 22.76
N LEU A 225 -5.20 -12.11 22.30
CA LEU A 225 -6.63 -11.80 22.41
C LEU A 225 -7.30 -12.77 23.39
N LYS A 226 -7.90 -12.24 24.46
CA LYS A 226 -8.47 -13.03 25.59
C LYS A 226 -10.00 -13.06 25.64
N GLN A 227 -10.67 -12.73 24.53
CA GLN A 227 -12.13 -12.61 24.45
C GLN A 227 -12.85 -13.95 24.24
N LEU A 228 -12.16 -14.98 23.75
CA LEU A 228 -12.69 -16.34 23.63
C LEU A 228 -12.11 -17.17 24.76
N LYS A 229 -12.96 -17.68 25.67
CA LYS A 229 -12.49 -18.27 26.93
C LYS A 229 -12.88 -19.73 27.06
N LEU A 230 -12.00 -20.47 27.74
CA LEU A 230 -12.30 -21.79 28.26
C LEU A 230 -11.79 -21.87 29.70
N LYS A 231 -12.60 -22.37 30.62
CA LYS A 231 -12.24 -22.59 32.02
C LYS A 231 -12.23 -24.08 32.36
N VAL A 232 -11.16 -24.55 32.97
CA VAL A 232 -11.00 -25.94 33.44
C VAL A 232 -11.16 -25.95 34.95
N LYS A 233 -12.17 -26.66 35.47
CA LYS A 233 -12.32 -26.86 36.92
C LYS A 233 -11.16 -27.70 37.43
N SER A 234 -10.47 -27.21 38.46
CA SER A 234 -9.37 -27.93 39.08
C SER A 234 -9.87 -29.22 39.75
N LEU A 235 -9.07 -30.28 39.67
CA LEU A 235 -9.33 -31.55 40.37
C LEU A 235 -9.39 -31.39 41.90
N TYR A 236 -8.78 -30.34 42.45
CA TYR A 236 -8.82 -30.00 43.88
C TYR A 236 -9.97 -29.08 44.27
N SER A 237 -10.81 -28.67 43.31
CA SER A 237 -11.93 -27.74 43.54
C SER A 237 -13.29 -28.42 43.49
N TYR A 238 -13.34 -29.75 43.40
CA TYR A 238 -14.59 -30.50 43.53
C TYR A 238 -15.01 -30.59 45.00
N GLY A 239 -16.32 -30.46 45.24
CA GLY A 239 -16.93 -30.81 46.51
C GLY A 239 -17.09 -32.32 46.67
N ASP A 240 -17.92 -32.73 47.64
CA ASP A 240 -18.21 -34.14 47.88
C ASP A 240 -19.07 -34.78 46.76
N ASP A 241 -19.87 -33.97 46.05
CA ASP A 241 -20.68 -34.39 44.90
C ASP A 241 -20.31 -33.61 43.63
N ARG A 242 -19.65 -34.30 42.69
CA ARG A 242 -19.29 -33.76 41.37
C ARG A 242 -20.51 -33.33 40.55
N SER A 243 -21.67 -33.95 40.76
CA SER A 243 -22.91 -33.63 40.04
C SER A 243 -23.45 -32.27 40.47
N GLU A 244 -23.39 -31.94 41.76
CA GLU A 244 -23.75 -30.63 42.28
C GLU A 244 -22.84 -29.53 41.74
N ASP A 245 -21.53 -29.79 41.67
CA ASP A 245 -20.56 -28.86 41.06
C ASP A 245 -20.91 -28.54 39.59
N ILE A 246 -21.32 -29.55 38.81
CA ILE A 246 -21.71 -29.38 37.41
C ILE A 246 -23.00 -28.55 37.31
N GLU A 247 -24.02 -28.84 38.12
CA GLU A 247 -25.27 -28.07 38.14
C GLU A 247 -25.04 -26.61 38.58
N GLN A 248 -24.11 -26.38 39.52
CA GLN A 248 -23.71 -25.04 39.93
C GLN A 248 -23.08 -24.27 38.76
N ILE A 249 -22.13 -24.88 38.03
CA ILE A 249 -21.52 -24.25 36.86
C ILE A 249 -22.58 -23.93 35.80
N LYS A 250 -23.46 -24.89 35.48
CA LYS A 250 -24.54 -24.68 34.50
C LYS A 250 -25.41 -23.48 34.88
N THR A 251 -25.81 -23.38 36.14
CA THR A 251 -26.71 -22.32 36.62
C THR A 251 -26.02 -20.97 36.68
N GLN A 252 -24.78 -20.92 37.17
CA GLN A 252 -24.04 -19.69 37.37
C GLN A 252 -23.59 -19.04 36.05
N PHE A 253 -23.18 -19.83 35.06
CA PHE A 253 -22.58 -19.34 33.81
C PHE A 253 -23.49 -19.52 32.58
N GLN A 254 -24.79 -19.75 32.77
CA GLN A 254 -25.75 -19.97 31.67
C GLN A 254 -25.88 -18.79 30.68
N ASN A 255 -25.52 -17.57 31.09
CA ASN A 255 -25.62 -16.36 30.26
C ASN A 255 -24.29 -15.92 29.65
N ASP A 256 -23.18 -16.57 30.01
CA ASP A 256 -21.84 -16.16 29.62
C ASP A 256 -21.51 -16.74 28.24
N LYS A 257 -21.68 -15.90 27.22
CA LYS A 257 -21.52 -16.26 25.81
C LYS A 257 -20.06 -16.40 25.36
N ASP A 258 -19.11 -15.99 26.19
CA ASP A 258 -17.69 -15.95 25.87
C ASP A 258 -16.87 -17.09 26.50
N VAL A 259 -17.48 -17.94 27.35
CA VAL A 259 -16.75 -18.96 28.13
C VAL A 259 -17.36 -20.36 28.02
N ILE A 260 -16.52 -21.34 27.71
CA ILE A 260 -16.83 -22.77 27.87
C ILE A 260 -16.25 -23.24 29.19
N TRP A 261 -16.99 -24.05 29.94
CA TRP A 261 -16.48 -24.73 31.13
C TRP A 261 -16.18 -26.20 30.83
N LEU A 262 -15.03 -26.67 31.29
CA LEU A 262 -14.64 -28.07 31.30
C LEU A 262 -14.53 -28.54 32.75
N ALA A 263 -15.27 -29.59 33.07
CA ALA A 263 -15.22 -30.27 34.35
C ALA A 263 -14.57 -31.65 34.13
N PRO A 264 -13.27 -31.82 34.44
CA PRO A 264 -12.60 -33.12 34.33
C PRO A 264 -13.33 -34.25 35.08
N GLU A 265 -13.10 -35.49 34.66
CA GLU A 265 -13.51 -36.67 35.42
C GLU A 265 -12.65 -36.82 36.69
N SER A 266 -13.28 -37.11 37.83
CA SER A 266 -12.60 -37.15 39.13
C SER A 266 -12.45 -38.57 39.70
N SER A 267 -12.93 -39.60 39.00
CA SER A 267 -12.84 -41.01 39.42
C SER A 267 -11.41 -41.47 39.79
N HIS A 268 -10.40 -40.95 39.10
CA HIS A 268 -8.97 -41.25 39.34
C HIS A 268 -8.27 -40.26 40.28
N PHE A 269 -8.98 -39.33 40.92
CA PHE A 269 -8.37 -38.26 41.72
C PHE A 269 -7.50 -38.79 42.87
N LYS A 270 -7.91 -39.87 43.55
CA LYS A 270 -7.11 -40.48 44.63
C LYS A 270 -5.77 -41.01 44.15
N GLU A 271 -5.72 -41.60 42.95
CA GLU A 271 -4.47 -42.07 42.33
C GLU A 271 -3.60 -40.87 41.91
N ILE A 272 -4.21 -39.84 41.32
CA ILE A 272 -3.54 -38.60 40.94
C ILE A 272 -2.91 -37.91 42.16
N ASP A 273 -3.66 -37.73 43.27
CA ASP A 273 -3.16 -37.09 44.49
C ASP A 273 -1.99 -37.86 45.11
N ARG A 274 -2.08 -39.20 45.11
CA ARG A 274 -0.99 -40.08 45.57
C ARG A 274 0.26 -39.94 44.70
N LEU A 275 0.11 -39.96 43.37
CA LEU A 275 1.24 -39.81 42.44
C LEU A 275 1.92 -38.45 42.62
N LEU A 276 1.15 -37.37 42.77
CA LEU A 276 1.67 -36.02 43.02
C LEU A 276 2.47 -35.96 44.33
N GLU A 277 2.01 -36.64 45.38
CA GLU A 277 2.72 -36.74 46.65
C GLU A 277 4.03 -37.51 46.52
N GLU A 278 4.00 -38.69 45.90
CA GLU A 278 5.19 -39.54 45.71
C GLU A 278 6.23 -38.85 44.81
N ILE A 279 5.82 -38.17 43.75
CA ILE A 279 6.71 -37.40 42.86
C ILE A 279 7.43 -36.29 43.64
N GLU A 280 6.72 -35.53 44.47
CA GLU A 280 7.33 -34.45 45.26
C GLU A 280 8.27 -34.94 46.34
N ARG A 281 7.97 -36.09 46.95
CA ARG A 281 8.87 -36.71 47.92
C ARG A 281 10.17 -37.16 47.27
N ILE A 282 10.12 -37.69 46.05
CA ILE A 282 11.34 -38.04 45.31
C ILE A 282 12.13 -36.78 44.93
N LYS A 283 11.46 -35.74 44.41
CA LYS A 283 12.13 -34.45 44.11
C LYS A 283 12.81 -33.83 45.32
N TYR A 284 12.20 -33.94 46.51
CA TYR A 284 12.82 -33.48 47.75
C TYR A 284 14.17 -34.17 48.02
N LEU A 285 14.26 -35.49 47.83
CA LEU A 285 15.53 -36.20 47.96
C LEU A 285 16.55 -35.78 46.88
N GLU A 286 16.10 -35.59 45.64
CA GLU A 286 16.94 -35.10 44.54
C GLU A 286 17.55 -33.73 44.86
N ASP A 287 16.74 -32.81 45.39
CA ASP A 287 17.17 -31.47 45.76
C ASP A 287 18.13 -31.47 46.96
N LYS A 288 17.99 -32.43 47.89
CA LYS A 288 18.83 -32.52 49.09
C LYS A 288 20.17 -33.21 48.83
N TYR A 289 20.20 -34.24 47.98
CA TYR A 289 21.38 -35.07 47.73
C TYR A 289 21.95 -34.83 46.32
N GLN A 290 22.46 -33.62 46.09
CA GLN A 290 22.96 -33.19 44.79
C GLN A 290 24.41 -33.60 44.49
N ASP A 291 25.21 -33.98 45.50
CA ASP A 291 26.61 -34.38 45.29
C ASP A 291 26.70 -35.74 44.58
N PRO A 292 27.10 -35.79 43.29
CA PRO A 292 27.08 -37.01 42.50
C PRO A 292 28.10 -38.07 42.94
N LYS A 293 28.99 -37.75 43.90
CA LYS A 293 30.01 -38.65 44.46
C LYS A 293 29.60 -39.30 45.78
N SER A 294 28.46 -38.93 46.36
CA SER A 294 27.95 -39.56 47.59
C SER A 294 27.29 -40.91 47.30
N ASP A 295 27.36 -41.82 48.28
CA ASP A 295 26.66 -43.12 48.21
C ASP A 295 25.13 -42.91 48.12
N GLU A 296 24.62 -41.85 48.76
CA GLU A 296 23.23 -41.41 48.66
C GLU A 296 22.83 -41.05 47.22
N ALA A 297 23.64 -40.27 46.51
CA ALA A 297 23.30 -39.82 45.16
C ALA A 297 23.24 -40.97 44.16
N ILE A 298 24.03 -42.03 44.35
CA ILE A 298 23.95 -43.24 43.52
C ILE A 298 22.57 -43.91 43.69
N ILE A 299 22.05 -43.96 44.91
CA ILE A 299 20.73 -44.52 45.22
C ILE A 299 19.60 -43.60 44.73
N VAL A 300 19.72 -42.28 44.93
CA VAL A 300 18.72 -41.29 44.48
C VAL A 300 18.52 -41.33 42.96
N ARG A 301 19.56 -41.64 42.17
CA ARG A 301 19.40 -41.89 40.72
C ARG A 301 18.43 -43.03 40.38
N ALA A 302 18.31 -44.05 41.23
CA ALA A 302 17.32 -45.10 41.03
C ALA A 302 15.89 -44.58 41.26
N PHE A 303 15.69 -43.69 42.23
CA PHE A 303 14.40 -43.04 42.47
C PHE A 303 14.01 -42.07 41.34
N GLN A 304 14.99 -41.45 40.65
CA GLN A 304 14.71 -40.61 39.47
C GLN A 304 14.00 -41.39 38.35
N ALA A 305 14.41 -42.63 38.09
CA ALA A 305 13.74 -43.49 37.10
C ALA A 305 12.29 -43.80 37.54
N GLU A 306 12.09 -44.08 38.83
CA GLU A 306 10.76 -44.32 39.40
C GLU A 306 9.87 -43.07 39.33
N ARG A 307 10.43 -41.88 39.57
CA ARG A 307 9.74 -40.59 39.39
C ARG A 307 9.28 -40.42 37.95
N SER A 308 10.15 -40.68 36.98
CA SER A 308 9.79 -40.55 35.56
C SER A 308 8.62 -41.46 35.18
N THR A 309 8.58 -42.70 35.66
CA THR A 309 7.43 -43.60 35.47
C THR A 309 6.15 -43.05 36.09
N LYS A 310 6.23 -42.50 37.31
CA LYS A 310 5.08 -41.87 37.99
C LYS A 310 4.60 -40.61 37.27
N GLU A 311 5.50 -39.79 36.75
CA GLU A 311 5.17 -38.59 35.97
C GLU A 311 4.45 -38.95 34.66
N ASN A 312 4.88 -40.02 33.98
CA ASN A 312 4.19 -40.53 32.80
C ASN A 312 2.78 -41.02 33.15
N ARG A 313 2.63 -41.77 34.25
CA ARG A 313 1.31 -42.22 34.71
C ARG A 313 0.40 -41.05 35.10
N LEU A 314 0.93 -40.05 35.80
CA LEU A 314 0.20 -38.82 36.14
C LEU A 314 -0.29 -38.12 34.87
N LYS A 315 0.57 -37.99 33.87
CA LYS A 315 0.21 -37.39 32.58
C LYS A 315 -0.93 -38.15 31.90
N GLU A 316 -0.87 -39.48 31.87
CA GLU A 316 -1.94 -40.32 31.30
C GLU A 316 -3.28 -40.10 32.01
N LEU A 317 -3.29 -40.09 33.35
CA LEU A 317 -4.52 -39.89 34.14
C LEU A 317 -5.10 -38.48 33.99
N VAL A 318 -4.24 -37.46 33.90
CA VAL A 318 -4.66 -36.08 33.65
C VAL A 318 -5.22 -35.91 32.24
N GLU A 319 -4.63 -36.58 31.24
CA GLU A 319 -5.18 -36.60 29.88
C GLU A 319 -6.55 -37.30 29.86
N GLN A 320 -6.65 -38.45 30.52
CA GLN A 320 -7.88 -39.21 30.63
C GLN A 320 -8.99 -38.41 31.32
N SER A 321 -8.69 -37.70 32.42
CA SER A 321 -9.70 -36.91 33.13
C SER A 321 -10.27 -35.78 32.27
N LEU A 322 -9.48 -35.18 31.39
CA LEU A 322 -9.96 -34.16 30.44
C LEU A 322 -10.80 -34.77 29.32
N VAL A 323 -10.36 -35.90 28.76
CA VAL A 323 -11.03 -36.60 27.65
C VAL A 323 -12.38 -37.20 28.07
N GLU A 324 -12.49 -37.66 29.33
CA GLU A 324 -13.69 -38.31 29.87
C GLU A 324 -14.54 -37.36 30.74
N GLY A 325 -14.24 -36.05 30.73
CA GLY A 325 -14.94 -35.03 31.52
C GLY A 325 -16.28 -34.57 30.93
N ASN A 326 -16.79 -33.44 31.45
CA ASN A 326 -17.99 -32.76 30.95
C ASN A 326 -17.65 -31.38 30.40
N SER A 327 -18.16 -31.04 29.22
CA SER A 327 -18.15 -29.67 28.70
C SER A 327 -19.50 -29.00 28.95
N ILE A 328 -19.49 -27.75 29.39
CA ILE A 328 -20.66 -26.96 29.76
C ILE A 328 -20.61 -25.62 29.03
N TYR A 329 -21.69 -25.25 28.34
CA TYR A 329 -21.83 -23.98 27.65
C TYR A 329 -23.30 -23.57 27.53
N LEU A 330 -23.65 -22.35 27.96
CA LEU A 330 -25.02 -21.81 27.95
C LEU A 330 -26.04 -22.81 28.50
N TYR A 331 -25.86 -23.24 29.76
CA TYR A 331 -26.66 -24.25 30.47
C TYR A 331 -26.54 -25.70 29.97
N ASN A 332 -26.20 -25.90 28.68
CA ASN A 332 -26.07 -27.24 28.10
C ASN A 332 -24.82 -27.95 28.61
N THR A 333 -24.91 -29.26 28.79
CA THR A 333 -23.81 -30.13 29.21
C THR A 333 -23.66 -31.29 28.25
N ALA A 334 -22.42 -31.61 27.88
CA ALA A 334 -22.09 -32.78 27.08
C ALA A 334 -21.03 -33.62 27.80
N GLN A 335 -21.25 -34.93 27.86
CA GLN A 335 -20.26 -35.90 28.32
C GLN A 335 -19.22 -36.13 27.22
N LEU A 336 -17.95 -36.03 27.58
CA LEU A 336 -16.83 -36.27 26.68
C LEU A 336 -16.36 -37.71 26.79
N ASP A 337 -15.84 -38.23 25.68
CA ASP A 337 -15.14 -39.51 25.63
C ASP A 337 -14.01 -39.49 24.58
N LYS A 338 -13.25 -40.58 24.52
CA LYS A 338 -12.10 -40.74 23.60
C LYS A 338 -12.45 -40.57 22.12
N THR A 339 -13.70 -40.74 21.73
CA THR A 339 -14.18 -40.68 20.35
C THR A 339 -14.79 -39.33 19.99
N ASN A 340 -15.38 -38.63 20.96
CA ASN A 340 -16.22 -37.46 20.70
C ASN A 340 -15.59 -36.12 21.11
N TRP A 341 -14.62 -36.11 22.04
CA TRP A 341 -14.27 -34.90 22.78
C TRP A 341 -13.87 -33.74 21.86
N GLN A 342 -13.06 -34.04 20.84
CA GLN A 342 -12.52 -33.01 19.95
C GLN A 342 -13.62 -32.38 19.11
N THR A 343 -14.51 -33.19 18.53
CA THR A 343 -15.64 -32.69 17.72
C THR A 343 -16.62 -31.87 18.56
N THR A 344 -16.95 -32.34 19.76
CA THR A 344 -17.86 -31.68 20.69
C THR A 344 -17.32 -30.31 21.11
N VAL A 345 -16.09 -30.26 21.65
CA VAL A 345 -15.50 -29.01 22.14
C VAL A 345 -15.23 -28.03 20.99
N ASN A 346 -14.76 -28.49 19.83
CA ASN A 346 -14.61 -27.63 18.66
C ASN A 346 -15.95 -27.04 18.19
N GLY A 347 -17.04 -27.81 18.28
CA GLY A 347 -18.39 -27.33 18.01
C GLY A 347 -18.79 -26.19 18.96
N LEU A 348 -18.53 -26.34 20.25
CA LEU A 348 -18.76 -25.29 21.25
C LEU A 348 -17.88 -24.06 21.00
N GLN A 349 -16.59 -24.25 20.68
CA GLN A 349 -15.69 -23.14 20.34
C GLN A 349 -16.23 -22.31 19.18
N ARG A 350 -16.72 -22.95 18.10
CA ARG A 350 -17.38 -22.25 16.99
C ARG A 350 -18.62 -21.48 17.45
N GLN A 351 -19.44 -22.05 18.34
CA GLN A 351 -20.58 -21.33 18.90
C GLN A 351 -20.16 -20.09 19.72
N VAL A 352 -19.10 -20.18 20.52
CA VAL A 352 -18.54 -19.03 21.24
C VAL A 352 -18.07 -17.96 20.25
N ILE A 353 -17.32 -18.33 19.21
CA ILE A 353 -16.87 -17.38 18.19
C ILE A 353 -18.07 -16.69 17.52
N ASN A 354 -19.16 -17.41 17.22
CA ASN A 354 -20.37 -16.83 16.62
C ASN A 354 -21.03 -15.79 17.56
N ASN A 355 -21.07 -16.09 18.85
CA ASN A 355 -21.73 -15.23 19.84
C ASN A 355 -20.90 -13.99 20.21
N VAL A 356 -19.58 -14.16 20.32
CA VAL A 356 -18.64 -13.09 20.66
C VAL A 356 -18.42 -12.18 19.44
N TYR A 357 -18.07 -12.75 18.30
CA TYR A 357 -17.82 -12.01 17.05
C TYR A 357 -19.07 -11.96 16.15
N ARG A 358 -20.19 -11.48 16.71
CA ARG A 358 -21.49 -11.38 16.01
C ARG A 358 -21.46 -10.56 14.71
N GLN A 359 -20.49 -9.67 14.55
CA GLN A 359 -20.30 -8.83 13.38
C GLN A 359 -19.14 -9.29 12.48
N ARG A 360 -18.60 -10.48 12.68
CA ARG A 360 -17.57 -11.05 11.79
C ARG A 360 -18.05 -11.20 10.36
N LEU A 361 -17.05 -11.32 9.49
CA LEU A 361 -17.19 -11.58 8.07
C LEU A 361 -17.03 -13.08 7.81
N SER A 362 -17.49 -13.51 6.65
CA SER A 362 -17.37 -14.91 6.23
C SER A 362 -15.97 -15.27 5.71
N ALA A 363 -15.17 -14.27 5.33
CA ALA A 363 -13.76 -14.38 4.95
C ALA A 363 -12.98 -13.11 5.40
N GLN A 364 -11.67 -13.10 5.20
CA GLN A 364 -10.79 -11.97 5.54
C GLN A 364 -9.92 -11.64 4.32
N LEU A 365 -9.66 -10.36 4.07
CA LEU A 365 -8.87 -9.92 2.92
C LEU A 365 -7.37 -9.84 3.26
N SER A 366 -6.52 -10.08 2.27
CA SER A 366 -5.09 -9.79 2.35
C SER A 366 -4.83 -8.29 2.22
N ASP A 367 -3.89 -7.78 3.00
CA ASP A 367 -3.38 -6.41 2.91
C ASP A 367 -2.75 -6.07 1.55
N ALA A 368 -2.23 -7.07 0.84
CA ALA A 368 -1.64 -6.91 -0.49
C ALA A 368 -2.65 -6.39 -1.55
N ILE A 369 -3.95 -6.49 -1.28
CA ILE A 369 -5.01 -5.99 -2.17
C ILE A 369 -5.08 -4.46 -2.13
N ALA A 370 -4.86 -3.84 -0.97
CA ALA A 370 -4.99 -2.40 -0.78
C ALA A 370 -4.12 -1.58 -1.75
N ASP A 371 -2.84 -1.93 -1.88
CA ASP A 371 -1.90 -1.28 -2.79
C ASP A 371 -2.32 -1.44 -4.27
N ARG A 372 -2.85 -2.61 -4.64
CA ARG A 372 -3.31 -2.91 -6.00
C ARG A 372 -4.52 -2.05 -6.38
N ILE A 373 -5.49 -1.89 -5.48
CA ILE A 373 -6.68 -1.05 -5.71
C ILE A 373 -6.26 0.40 -5.98
N ILE A 374 -5.33 0.93 -5.19
CA ILE A 374 -4.90 2.33 -5.31
C ILE A 374 -4.11 2.56 -6.60
N LYS A 375 -3.25 1.61 -7.00
CA LYS A 375 -2.41 1.74 -8.20
C LYS A 375 -3.10 1.36 -9.51
N GLU A 376 -4.23 0.67 -9.47
CA GLU A 376 -4.92 0.24 -10.69
C GLU A 376 -5.37 1.43 -11.53
N GLY A 377 -4.93 1.44 -12.79
CA GLY A 377 -5.26 2.49 -13.76
C GLY A 377 -6.55 2.22 -14.52
N ASN A 378 -6.95 0.96 -14.65
CA ASN A 378 -8.19 0.55 -15.31
C ASN A 378 -9.28 0.20 -14.28
N ASN A 379 -10.24 1.09 -14.10
CA ASN A 379 -11.32 0.92 -13.13
C ASN A 379 -12.14 -0.36 -13.35
N GLN A 380 -12.31 -0.83 -14.59
CA GLN A 380 -13.03 -2.07 -14.88
C GLN A 380 -12.35 -3.30 -14.29
N ARG A 381 -11.08 -3.23 -13.88
CA ARG A 381 -10.38 -4.33 -13.20
C ARG A 381 -10.57 -4.34 -11.69
N LEU A 382 -11.08 -3.27 -11.07
CA LEU A 382 -11.17 -3.15 -9.62
C LEU A 382 -12.01 -4.27 -8.98
N HIS A 383 -13.14 -4.64 -9.61
CA HIS A 383 -13.99 -5.73 -9.13
C HIS A 383 -13.27 -7.09 -9.13
N THR A 384 -12.28 -7.29 -10.02
CA THR A 384 -11.54 -8.56 -10.13
C THR A 384 -10.60 -8.83 -8.94
N PHE A 385 -10.28 -7.82 -8.14
CA PHE A 385 -9.50 -8.01 -6.92
C PHE A 385 -10.27 -8.68 -5.78
N PHE A 386 -11.58 -8.84 -5.97
CA PHE A 386 -12.49 -9.47 -5.01
C PHE A 386 -13.17 -10.71 -5.61
N THR A 387 -12.77 -11.16 -6.81
CA THR A 387 -13.35 -12.37 -7.42
C THR A 387 -12.86 -13.62 -6.69
N GLY A 388 -13.80 -14.38 -6.11
CA GLY A 388 -13.53 -15.53 -5.25
C GLY A 388 -13.67 -15.23 -3.75
N GLU A 389 -13.78 -13.95 -3.39
CA GLU A 389 -14.05 -13.52 -2.01
C GLU A 389 -15.56 -13.48 -1.75
N ALA A 390 -15.94 -13.56 -0.47
CA ALA A 390 -17.34 -13.61 -0.06
C ALA A 390 -18.14 -12.35 -0.46
N ALA A 391 -19.48 -12.46 -0.44
CA ALA A 391 -20.40 -11.34 -0.74
C ALA A 391 -20.14 -10.07 0.11
N ASP A 392 -19.44 -10.22 1.23
CA ASP A 392 -19.02 -9.16 2.14
C ASP A 392 -18.05 -8.13 1.50
N PHE A 393 -17.46 -8.40 0.32
CA PHE A 393 -16.35 -7.62 -0.26
C PHE A 393 -16.58 -7.09 -1.68
N GLN A 394 -17.83 -7.07 -2.18
CA GLN A 394 -18.15 -6.55 -3.52
C GLN A 394 -18.12 -5.01 -3.58
N PHE A 395 -16.94 -4.40 -3.39
CA PHE A 395 -16.81 -2.94 -3.31
C PHE A 395 -17.05 -2.22 -4.63
N PHE A 396 -16.82 -2.87 -5.77
CA PHE A 396 -16.95 -2.29 -7.11
C PHE A 396 -17.76 -3.17 -8.05
N ASP A 397 -18.52 -2.56 -8.95
CA ASP A 397 -19.19 -3.25 -10.05
C ASP A 397 -18.25 -3.51 -11.25
N ALA A 398 -18.76 -4.16 -12.30
CA ALA A 398 -18.00 -4.49 -13.50
C ALA A 398 -17.52 -3.24 -14.29
N GLN A 399 -18.14 -2.09 -14.06
CA GLN A 399 -17.79 -0.80 -14.66
C GLN A 399 -16.72 -0.06 -13.83
N GLY A 400 -16.39 -0.56 -12.64
CA GLY A 400 -15.44 0.03 -11.72
C GLY A 400 -16.04 1.10 -10.80
N ILE A 401 -17.37 1.19 -10.74
CA ILE A 401 -18.09 2.12 -9.87
C ILE A 401 -18.14 1.53 -8.47
N PHE A 402 -17.87 2.35 -7.46
CA PHE A 402 -17.95 1.94 -6.06
C PHE A 402 -19.40 1.73 -5.62
N ILE A 403 -19.71 0.54 -5.12
CA ILE A 403 -21.03 0.12 -4.63
C ILE A 403 -20.99 -0.44 -3.20
N GLY A 404 -19.83 -0.35 -2.54
CA GLY A 404 -19.57 -1.04 -1.28
C GLY A 404 -19.99 -0.33 0.01
N GLU A 405 -20.76 0.76 -0.07
CA GLU A 405 -21.06 1.60 1.12
C GLU A 405 -21.90 0.86 2.18
N SER A 406 -22.81 -0.01 1.74
CA SER A 406 -23.66 -0.85 2.59
C SER A 406 -23.01 -2.18 2.99
N LEU A 407 -21.76 -2.42 2.57
CA LEU A 407 -21.06 -3.63 3.00
C LEU A 407 -20.68 -3.49 4.46
N LYS A 408 -20.93 -4.54 5.23
CA LYS A 408 -20.64 -4.60 6.67
C LYS A 408 -19.25 -4.07 7.07
N PRO A 409 -18.12 -4.43 6.39
CA PRO A 409 -16.83 -3.85 6.74
C PRO A 409 -16.77 -2.33 6.51
N ALA A 410 -17.37 -1.82 5.43
CA ALA A 410 -17.44 -0.39 5.15
C ALA A 410 -18.30 0.35 6.17
N GLU A 411 -19.48 -0.19 6.52
CA GLU A 411 -20.37 0.41 7.52
C GLU A 411 -19.69 0.58 8.88
N GLN A 412 -18.98 -0.45 9.37
CA GLN A 412 -18.28 -0.38 10.66
C GLN A 412 -17.15 0.65 10.64
N ILE A 413 -16.38 0.70 9.55
CA ILE A 413 -15.30 1.69 9.38
C ILE A 413 -15.87 3.10 9.29
N LEU A 414 -16.85 3.33 8.42
CA LEU A 414 -17.49 4.64 8.23
C LEU A 414 -18.11 5.14 9.54
N PHE A 415 -18.76 4.26 10.32
CA PHE A 415 -19.30 4.61 11.63
C PHE A 415 -18.22 5.10 12.60
N LYS A 416 -17.04 4.48 12.61
CA LYS A 416 -15.91 4.88 13.46
C LYS A 416 -15.32 6.23 13.06
N ILE A 417 -15.30 6.54 11.76
CA ILE A 417 -14.64 7.75 11.21
C ILE A 417 -15.61 8.87 10.80
N ARG A 418 -16.91 8.74 11.11
CA ARG A 418 -17.96 9.65 10.62
C ARG A 418 -17.79 11.12 11.01
N ASN A 419 -17.29 11.37 12.23
CA ASN A 419 -17.30 12.71 12.83
C ASN A 419 -15.89 13.28 13.05
N THR A 420 -14.85 12.44 12.99
CA THR A 420 -13.48 12.84 13.31
C THR A 420 -12.48 11.98 12.54
N PHE A 421 -11.26 12.51 12.41
CA PHE A 421 -10.13 11.71 11.98
C PHE A 421 -9.79 10.66 13.03
N VAL A 422 -9.64 9.41 12.58
CA VAL A 422 -9.14 8.29 13.38
C VAL A 422 -7.95 7.67 12.66
N ASP A 423 -6.85 7.43 13.36
CA ASP A 423 -5.65 6.84 12.77
C ASP A 423 -5.82 5.34 12.45
N GLY A 424 -5.05 4.86 11.48
CA GLY A 424 -5.12 3.48 11.03
C GLY A 424 -4.79 2.45 12.12
N ALA A 425 -3.92 2.78 13.09
CA ALA A 425 -3.58 1.85 14.18
C ALA A 425 -4.75 1.69 15.15
N THR A 426 -5.43 2.79 15.48
CA THR A 426 -6.65 2.77 16.29
C THR A 426 -7.76 1.98 15.59
N LEU A 427 -7.98 2.20 14.28
CA LEU A 427 -8.98 1.45 13.51
C LEU A 427 -8.69 -0.06 13.47
N GLU A 428 -7.44 -0.44 13.22
CA GLU A 428 -7.00 -1.84 13.24
C GLU A 428 -7.32 -2.50 14.60
N LYS A 429 -6.87 -1.89 15.69
CA LYS A 429 -7.05 -2.44 17.04
C LYS A 429 -8.52 -2.52 17.47
N ASP A 430 -9.30 -1.49 17.17
CA ASP A 430 -10.71 -1.41 17.55
C ASP A 430 -11.58 -2.40 16.77
N LEU A 431 -11.23 -2.69 15.52
CA LEU A 431 -11.99 -3.60 14.67
C LEU A 431 -11.51 -5.05 14.78
N GLU A 432 -10.29 -5.29 15.27
CA GLU A 432 -9.76 -6.64 15.59
C GLU A 432 -10.50 -7.29 16.77
N ILE A 433 -11.02 -6.49 17.70
CA ILE A 433 -11.75 -7.00 18.86
C ILE A 433 -13.26 -7.22 18.55
N PRO A 434 -13.99 -7.96 19.40
CA PRO A 434 -15.44 -8.11 19.26
C PRO A 434 -16.16 -6.75 19.23
N PRO A 435 -17.26 -6.61 18.45
CA PRO A 435 -18.00 -7.69 17.80
C PRO A 435 -17.50 -8.08 16.40
N THR A 436 -16.49 -7.42 15.84
CA THR A 436 -16.12 -7.54 14.42
C THR A 436 -15.06 -8.61 14.16
N GLY A 437 -13.87 -8.53 14.78
CA GLY A 437 -12.79 -9.47 14.46
C GLY A 437 -12.20 -9.30 13.07
N PHE A 438 -12.08 -8.05 12.58
CA PHE A 438 -11.49 -7.77 11.27
C PHE A 438 -9.97 -7.85 11.36
N SER A 439 -9.36 -8.60 10.44
CA SER A 439 -7.92 -8.59 10.27
C SER A 439 -7.42 -7.25 9.74
N PHE A 440 -6.13 -6.96 9.95
CA PHE A 440 -5.48 -5.79 9.37
C PHE A 440 -5.72 -5.66 7.86
N GLY A 441 -5.59 -6.78 7.12
CA GLY A 441 -5.79 -6.81 5.67
C GLY A 441 -7.20 -6.41 5.22
N THR A 442 -8.22 -6.86 5.95
CA THR A 442 -9.61 -6.42 5.78
C THR A 442 -9.77 -4.92 6.03
N VAL A 443 -9.19 -4.40 7.11
CA VAL A 443 -9.31 -2.99 7.47
C VAL A 443 -8.65 -2.09 6.43
N ILE A 444 -7.38 -2.34 6.09
CA ILE A 444 -6.63 -1.52 5.12
C ILE A 444 -7.24 -1.59 3.72
N THR A 445 -7.68 -2.77 3.27
CA THR A 445 -8.29 -2.94 1.94
C THR A 445 -9.64 -2.26 1.85
N THR A 446 -10.46 -2.34 2.91
CA THR A 446 -11.74 -1.62 2.95
C THR A 446 -11.53 -0.11 2.90
N ILE A 447 -10.57 0.41 3.66
CA ILE A 447 -10.23 1.84 3.66
C ILE A 447 -9.65 2.26 2.31
N ALA A 448 -8.85 1.42 1.65
CA ALA A 448 -8.37 1.67 0.29
C ALA A 448 -9.52 1.74 -0.70
N ALA A 449 -10.49 0.81 -0.62
CA ALA A 449 -11.68 0.82 -1.47
C ALA A 449 -12.55 2.07 -1.23
N LEU A 450 -12.74 2.48 0.04
CA LEU A 450 -13.44 3.71 0.39
C LEU A 450 -12.71 4.96 -0.12
N MET A 451 -11.38 5.01 -0.02
CA MET A 451 -10.55 6.10 -0.56
C MET A 451 -10.67 6.16 -2.08
N ARG A 452 -10.61 4.99 -2.73
CA ARG A 452 -10.75 4.85 -4.19
C ARG A 452 -12.14 5.28 -4.66
N GLY A 453 -13.18 4.96 -3.89
CA GLY A 453 -14.56 5.36 -4.13
C GLY A 453 -14.89 6.80 -3.75
N GLY A 454 -13.93 7.57 -3.22
CA GLY A 454 -14.14 8.95 -2.80
C GLY A 454 -15.12 9.10 -1.63
N LYS A 455 -15.22 8.11 -0.75
CA LYS A 455 -16.13 8.09 0.41
C LYS A 455 -15.48 8.56 1.71
N ILE A 456 -14.16 8.66 1.70
CA ILE A 456 -13.36 9.10 2.85
C ILE A 456 -12.29 10.08 2.37
N MET A 457 -11.78 10.87 3.30
CA MET A 457 -10.56 11.63 3.13
C MET A 457 -9.50 11.11 4.10
N ALA A 458 -8.23 11.26 3.72
CA ALA A 458 -7.09 10.87 4.54
C ALA A 458 -6.30 12.12 4.95
N LYS A 459 -5.62 12.05 6.08
CA LYS A 459 -4.66 13.05 6.54
C LYS A 459 -3.35 12.35 6.85
N HIS A 460 -2.28 12.82 6.21
CA HIS A 460 -0.94 12.25 6.34
C HIS A 460 0.10 13.37 6.22
N ASN A 461 1.09 13.35 7.11
CA ASN A 461 2.11 14.41 7.23
C ASN A 461 1.53 15.84 7.32
N GLY A 462 0.37 16.00 7.97
CA GLY A 462 -0.28 17.30 8.16
C GLY A 462 -1.12 17.78 6.98
N SER A 463 -1.08 17.10 5.83
CA SER A 463 -1.88 17.44 4.65
C SER A 463 -3.10 16.54 4.51
N GLU A 464 -4.24 17.13 4.17
CA GLU A 464 -5.45 16.42 3.79
C GLU A 464 -5.38 15.94 2.34
N LYS A 465 -5.92 14.75 2.10
CA LYS A 465 -5.92 14.02 0.84
C LYS A 465 -7.36 13.62 0.54
N PHE A 466 -7.88 14.09 -0.58
CA PHE A 466 -9.27 13.90 -1.00
C PHE A 466 -9.38 12.88 -2.13
N SER A 467 -8.30 12.68 -2.88
CA SER A 467 -8.26 11.78 -4.01
C SER A 467 -7.27 10.64 -3.79
N TRP A 468 -7.59 9.45 -4.28
CA TRP A 468 -6.64 8.35 -4.33
C TRP A 468 -5.40 8.67 -5.18
N LYS A 469 -5.50 9.67 -6.08
CA LYS A 469 -4.41 10.18 -6.92
C LYS A 469 -3.51 11.18 -6.22
N ASP A 470 -3.88 11.68 -5.04
CA ASP A 470 -3.10 12.69 -4.34
C ASP A 470 -1.73 12.13 -3.93
N ASP A 471 -0.71 12.99 -4.03
CA ASP A 471 0.66 12.63 -3.66
C ASP A 471 0.72 12.08 -2.23
N GLY A 472 1.38 10.94 -2.07
CA GLY A 472 1.53 10.23 -0.80
C GLY A 472 0.47 9.16 -0.53
N VAL A 473 -0.68 9.16 -1.24
CA VAL A 473 -1.74 8.16 -1.00
C VAL A 473 -1.31 6.74 -1.33
N ALA A 474 -0.62 6.53 -2.46
CA ALA A 474 -0.07 5.21 -2.79
C ALA A 474 0.86 4.66 -1.71
N ALA A 475 1.67 5.51 -1.08
CA ALA A 475 2.59 5.09 0.00
C ALA A 475 1.83 4.69 1.27
N MET A 476 0.71 5.36 1.58
CA MET A 476 -0.14 5.02 2.74
C MET A 476 -0.67 3.59 2.65
N PHE A 477 -1.12 3.16 1.46
CA PHE A 477 -1.72 1.83 1.27
C PHE A 477 -0.73 0.74 0.84
N GLY A 478 0.49 1.12 0.44
CA GLY A 478 1.58 0.19 0.15
C GLY A 478 2.47 -0.14 1.37
N ASN A 479 2.30 0.53 2.51
CA ASN A 479 3.13 0.33 3.70
C ASN A 479 2.29 0.39 4.99
N ALA A 480 2.25 -0.73 5.73
CA ALA A 480 1.48 -0.84 6.96
C ALA A 480 1.85 0.18 8.04
N ARG A 481 3.12 0.62 8.12
CA ARG A 481 3.55 1.66 9.06
C ARG A 481 3.00 3.03 8.67
N GLU A 482 2.94 3.33 7.38
CA GLU A 482 2.41 4.60 6.90
C GLU A 482 0.89 4.64 7.00
N PHE A 483 0.20 3.53 6.70
CA PHE A 483 -1.23 3.37 6.97
C PHE A 483 -1.57 3.67 8.44
N ARG A 484 -0.83 3.06 9.39
CA ARG A 484 -1.07 3.23 10.82
C ARG A 484 -0.87 4.66 11.32
N LYS A 485 -0.04 5.47 10.63
CA LYS A 485 0.16 6.89 10.94
C LYS A 485 -0.86 7.80 10.26
N ALA A 486 -1.41 7.38 9.13
CA ALA A 486 -2.44 8.11 8.43
C ALA A 486 -3.74 8.06 9.24
N SER A 487 -4.51 9.14 9.17
CA SER A 487 -5.84 9.20 9.79
C SER A 487 -6.92 9.44 8.76
N PHE A 488 -8.08 8.85 8.96
CA PHE A 488 -9.17 8.81 7.99
C PHE A 488 -10.45 9.40 8.59
N LYS A 489 -11.24 10.07 7.75
CA LYS A 489 -12.53 10.66 8.09
C LYS A 489 -13.52 10.39 6.96
N ALA A 490 -14.78 10.07 7.29
CA ALA A 490 -15.82 9.91 6.27
C ALA A 490 -16.17 11.26 5.65
N ILE A 491 -16.46 11.24 4.35
CA ILE A 491 -16.98 12.41 3.64
C ILE A 491 -18.49 12.47 3.89
N ALA A 492 -18.95 13.52 4.58
CA ALA A 492 -20.32 13.61 5.09
C ALA A 492 -21.37 14.00 4.05
N LYS A 493 -20.97 14.62 2.93
CA LYS A 493 -21.85 15.03 1.84
C LYS A 493 -21.35 14.45 0.54
N SER A 494 -22.21 14.12 -0.40
CA SER A 494 -21.79 13.69 -1.74
C SER A 494 -22.74 14.25 -2.76
N LEU A 495 -22.26 14.45 -3.98
CA LEU A 495 -23.11 14.76 -5.11
C LEU A 495 -24.03 13.58 -5.37
N ASN A 496 -25.29 13.86 -5.66
CA ASN A 496 -26.19 12.80 -6.14
C ASN A 496 -25.82 12.41 -7.58
N THR A 497 -26.31 11.25 -8.02
CA THR A 497 -25.99 10.70 -9.35
C THR A 497 -26.30 11.67 -10.48
N THR A 498 -27.41 12.40 -10.40
CA THR A 498 -27.82 13.38 -11.41
C THR A 498 -26.85 14.56 -11.46
N GLN A 499 -26.50 15.14 -10.31
CA GLN A 499 -25.54 16.24 -10.20
C GLN A 499 -24.19 15.82 -10.77
N LYS A 500 -23.68 14.65 -10.37
CA LYS A 500 -22.40 14.12 -10.85
C LYS A 500 -22.41 13.93 -12.37
N ASN A 501 -23.45 13.32 -12.91
CA ASN A 501 -23.59 13.12 -14.35
C ASN A 501 -23.58 14.45 -15.11
N SER A 502 -24.34 15.45 -14.66
CA SER A 502 -24.40 16.76 -15.31
C SER A 502 -23.04 17.46 -15.33
N ILE A 503 -22.28 17.42 -14.23
CA ILE A 503 -20.95 18.06 -14.18
C ILE A 503 -19.95 17.32 -15.08
N VAL A 504 -19.92 15.98 -15.03
CA VAL A 504 -19.02 15.17 -15.88
C VAL A 504 -19.30 15.44 -17.36
N THR A 505 -20.56 15.37 -17.78
CA THR A 505 -20.94 15.61 -19.18
C THR A 505 -20.55 17.02 -19.62
N ALA A 506 -20.86 18.05 -18.84
CA ALA A 506 -20.52 19.43 -19.19
C ALA A 506 -19.01 19.65 -19.31
N LEU A 507 -18.20 19.07 -18.40
CA LEU A 507 -16.74 19.17 -18.48
C LEU A 507 -16.17 18.42 -19.70
N GLN A 508 -16.76 17.28 -20.09
CA GLN A 508 -16.36 16.55 -21.29
C GLN A 508 -16.70 17.31 -22.56
N GLU A 509 -17.90 17.90 -22.66
CA GLU A 509 -18.32 18.74 -23.78
C GLU A 509 -17.44 19.99 -23.95
N MET A 510 -16.91 20.53 -22.85
CA MET A 510 -15.95 21.64 -22.86
C MET A 510 -14.49 21.19 -23.04
N GLU A 511 -14.25 19.92 -23.39
CA GLU A 511 -12.91 19.35 -23.62
C GLU A 511 -11.93 19.62 -22.45
N CYS A 512 -12.42 19.50 -21.20
CA CYS A 512 -11.64 19.82 -20.00
C CYS A 512 -10.28 19.11 -19.95
N GLU A 513 -10.22 17.83 -20.35
CA GLU A 513 -8.99 17.04 -20.39
C GLU A 513 -7.96 17.63 -21.37
N THR A 514 -8.39 18.11 -22.54
CA THR A 514 -7.50 18.75 -23.53
C THR A 514 -6.89 20.05 -22.98
N HIS A 515 -7.64 20.78 -22.14
CA HIS A 515 -7.21 22.08 -21.62
C HIS A 515 -6.39 21.99 -20.32
N THR A 516 -6.67 21.01 -19.47
CA THR A 516 -6.08 20.87 -18.12
C THR A 516 -5.16 19.66 -17.98
N GLY A 517 -5.21 18.70 -18.91
CA GLY A 517 -4.54 17.40 -18.80
C GLY A 517 -5.20 16.44 -17.81
N LYS A 518 -6.35 16.81 -17.22
CA LYS A 518 -7.07 15.96 -16.26
C LYS A 518 -8.21 15.22 -16.90
N LYS A 519 -8.10 13.89 -16.92
CA LYS A 519 -9.18 13.00 -17.33
C LYS A 519 -10.33 13.05 -16.32
N ILE A 520 -11.53 13.35 -16.82
CA ILE A 520 -12.78 13.39 -16.05
C ILE A 520 -13.73 12.32 -16.56
N ASP A 521 -14.23 11.50 -15.65
CA ASP A 521 -15.19 10.43 -15.91
C ASP A 521 -16.08 10.20 -14.67
N TRP A 522 -17.06 9.30 -14.79
CA TRP A 522 -17.99 8.95 -13.72
C TRP A 522 -17.33 8.34 -12.46
N ASN A 523 -16.06 7.93 -12.56
CA ASN A 523 -15.26 7.42 -11.45
C ASN A 523 -14.42 8.51 -10.77
N THR A 524 -14.41 9.73 -11.31
CA THR A 524 -13.81 10.90 -10.65
C THR A 524 -14.60 11.19 -9.36
N ASN A 525 -13.92 11.36 -8.23
CA ASN A 525 -14.61 11.68 -6.97
C ASN A 525 -15.14 13.12 -7.00
N ASP A 526 -16.12 13.41 -6.15
CA ASP A 526 -16.85 14.68 -6.15
C ASP A 526 -15.94 15.89 -5.94
N PHE A 527 -14.92 15.75 -5.09
CA PHE A 527 -13.96 16.82 -4.82
C PHE A 527 -13.11 17.13 -6.04
N ASP A 528 -12.53 16.11 -6.68
CA ASP A 528 -11.75 16.25 -7.91
C ASP A 528 -12.58 16.82 -9.05
N LEU A 529 -13.86 16.44 -9.13
CA LEU A 529 -14.78 16.92 -10.14
C LEU A 529 -15.03 18.44 -10.01
N VAL A 530 -15.26 18.92 -8.79
CA VAL A 530 -15.41 20.36 -8.50
C VAL A 530 -14.09 21.10 -8.67
N ASN A 531 -12.97 20.49 -8.30
CA ASN A 531 -11.66 21.09 -8.53
C ASN A 531 -11.31 21.15 -10.03
N ALA A 532 -11.80 20.23 -10.86
CA ALA A 532 -11.66 20.30 -12.31
C ALA A 532 -12.42 21.49 -12.91
N VAL A 533 -13.63 21.80 -12.41
CA VAL A 533 -14.35 23.03 -12.77
C VAL A 533 -13.49 24.27 -12.47
N ARG A 534 -12.95 24.34 -11.25
CA ARG A 534 -12.06 25.44 -10.82
C ARG A 534 -10.84 25.58 -11.74
N GLU A 535 -10.17 24.47 -12.05
CA GLU A 535 -8.95 24.47 -12.85
C GLU A 535 -9.23 24.83 -14.30
N LEU A 536 -10.34 24.36 -14.86
CA LEU A 536 -10.78 24.75 -16.19
C LEU A 536 -11.04 26.26 -16.25
N ALA A 537 -11.78 26.79 -15.28
CA ALA A 537 -12.05 28.22 -15.16
C ALA A 537 -10.75 29.03 -15.10
N LYS A 538 -9.85 28.64 -14.21
CA LYS A 538 -8.54 29.30 -14.04
C LYS A 538 -7.73 29.25 -15.34
N ARG A 539 -7.68 28.10 -16.02
CA ARG A 539 -6.96 27.94 -17.27
C ARG A 539 -7.46 28.91 -18.35
N PHE A 540 -8.77 29.13 -18.42
CA PHE A 540 -9.36 30.06 -19.37
C PHE A 540 -9.18 31.53 -18.97
N CYS A 541 -9.20 31.87 -17.68
CA CYS A 541 -8.78 33.19 -17.22
C CYS A 541 -7.32 33.49 -17.60
N ASP A 542 -6.41 32.53 -17.37
CA ASP A 542 -5.00 32.65 -17.73
C ASP A 542 -4.81 32.84 -19.25
N LYS A 543 -5.61 32.14 -20.08
CA LYS A 543 -5.60 32.32 -21.54
C LYS A 543 -5.96 33.74 -21.96
N VAL A 544 -6.97 34.36 -21.34
CA VAL A 544 -7.34 35.76 -21.62
C VAL A 544 -6.18 36.69 -21.28
N ASP A 545 -5.54 36.50 -20.12
CA ASP A 545 -4.38 37.29 -19.71
C ASP A 545 -3.18 37.12 -20.65
N ASP A 546 -2.94 35.90 -21.13
CA ASP A 546 -1.87 35.63 -22.10
C ASP A 546 -2.14 36.29 -23.45
N MET A 547 -3.38 36.20 -23.96
CA MET A 547 -3.76 36.87 -25.22
C MET A 547 -3.65 38.40 -25.11
N LYS A 548 -4.05 38.96 -23.96
CA LYS A 548 -3.92 40.40 -23.65
C LYS A 548 -2.46 40.86 -23.59
N ARG A 549 -1.58 40.07 -22.99
CA ARG A 549 -0.13 40.35 -22.97
C ARG A 549 0.52 40.28 -24.35
N GLN A 550 0.04 39.40 -25.22
CA GLN A 550 0.60 39.21 -26.56
C GLN A 550 0.11 40.23 -27.59
N ASN A 551 -1.03 40.91 -27.35
CA ASN A 551 -1.67 41.79 -28.33
C ASN A 551 -1.96 43.17 -27.74
N LYS A 552 -1.28 44.22 -28.24
CA LYS A 552 -1.40 45.60 -27.72
C LYS A 552 -2.79 46.22 -27.90
N ASP A 553 -3.53 45.77 -28.90
CA ASP A 553 -4.88 46.22 -29.26
C ASP A 553 -5.99 45.33 -28.67
N PHE A 554 -5.63 44.36 -27.82
CA PHE A 554 -6.57 43.34 -27.30
C PHE A 554 -7.84 43.94 -26.70
N ASP A 555 -7.70 44.91 -25.79
CA ASP A 555 -8.83 45.51 -25.08
C ASP A 555 -9.82 46.23 -26.02
N ALA A 556 -9.34 46.72 -27.16
CA ALA A 556 -10.18 47.38 -28.16
C ALA A 556 -10.92 46.38 -29.06
N LEU A 557 -10.34 45.20 -29.31
CA LEU A 557 -10.87 44.22 -30.26
C LEU A 557 -11.74 43.13 -29.61
N PHE A 558 -11.41 42.78 -28.36
CA PHE A 558 -11.95 41.63 -27.64
C PHE A 558 -12.48 42.02 -26.25
N SER A 559 -13.08 43.20 -26.12
CA SER A 559 -13.58 43.73 -24.84
C SER A 559 -14.61 42.81 -24.15
N ASN A 560 -15.33 41.99 -24.91
CA ASN A 560 -16.27 41.00 -24.38
C ASN A 560 -15.57 39.90 -23.55
N LEU A 561 -14.29 39.61 -23.80
CA LEU A 561 -13.57 38.54 -23.11
C LEU A 561 -13.23 38.89 -21.66
N GLU A 562 -13.18 40.17 -21.29
CA GLU A 562 -13.03 40.55 -19.88
C GLU A 562 -14.28 40.16 -19.08
N ASN A 563 -15.48 40.31 -19.67
CA ASN A 563 -16.72 39.82 -19.05
C ASN A 563 -16.72 38.28 -18.92
N SER A 564 -16.29 37.56 -19.96
CA SER A 564 -16.17 36.09 -19.92
C SER A 564 -15.15 35.66 -18.85
N LYS A 565 -14.05 36.40 -18.71
CA LYS A 565 -13.04 36.17 -17.67
C LYS A 565 -13.59 36.40 -16.27
N ASP A 566 -14.31 37.49 -16.03
CA ASP A 566 -14.93 37.80 -14.74
C ASP A 566 -15.95 36.73 -14.33
N GLN A 567 -16.78 36.30 -15.29
CA GLN A 567 -17.73 35.21 -15.14
C GLN A 567 -17.06 33.89 -14.69
N LEU A 568 -15.99 33.49 -15.37
CA LEU A 568 -15.21 32.30 -14.97
C LEU A 568 -14.44 32.52 -13.66
N GLY A 569 -14.05 33.76 -13.37
CA GLY A 569 -13.36 34.18 -12.16
C GLY A 569 -14.07 33.74 -10.88
N ASN A 570 -15.41 33.74 -10.88
CA ASN A 570 -16.25 33.29 -9.78
C ASN A 570 -16.02 31.82 -9.37
N PHE A 571 -15.50 30.99 -10.27
CA PHE A 571 -15.23 29.56 -10.04
C PHE A 571 -13.78 29.25 -9.66
N THR A 572 -12.89 30.25 -9.63
CA THR A 572 -11.44 30.03 -9.41
C THR A 572 -11.04 29.86 -7.94
N GLY A 573 -11.93 30.20 -6.99
CA GLY A 573 -11.67 30.15 -5.55
C GLY A 573 -11.36 28.74 -5.05
N ALA A 574 -10.57 28.62 -3.98
CA ALA A 574 -10.11 27.33 -3.44
C ALA A 574 -11.26 26.38 -3.06
N VAL A 575 -11.12 25.11 -3.43
CA VAL A 575 -12.04 24.02 -3.08
C VAL A 575 -11.56 23.36 -1.78
N SER A 576 -12.46 23.12 -0.85
CA SER A 576 -12.21 22.54 0.48
C SER A 576 -13.36 21.60 0.87
N GLU A 577 -13.15 20.78 1.91
CA GLU A 577 -14.20 19.90 2.46
C GLU A 577 -15.50 20.67 2.76
N ALA A 578 -15.38 21.88 3.28
CA ALA A 578 -16.53 22.67 3.73
C ALA A 578 -17.39 23.25 2.59
N ASN A 579 -16.84 23.39 1.37
CA ASN A 579 -17.48 24.19 0.31
C ASN A 579 -17.61 23.52 -1.06
N TYR A 580 -17.07 22.31 -1.28
CA TYR A 580 -17.09 21.71 -2.62
C TYR A 580 -18.52 21.41 -3.11
N ILE A 581 -19.45 21.03 -2.23
CA ILE A 581 -20.86 20.82 -2.60
C ILE A 581 -21.51 22.14 -3.03
N ASP A 582 -21.37 23.18 -2.22
CA ASP A 582 -21.95 24.50 -2.53
C ASP A 582 -21.38 25.03 -3.87
N LYS A 583 -20.08 24.83 -4.12
CA LYS A 583 -19.44 25.16 -5.40
C LYS A 583 -19.97 24.34 -6.57
N ALA A 584 -20.24 23.04 -6.36
CA ALA A 584 -20.84 22.19 -7.38
C ALA A 584 -22.25 22.68 -7.74
N GLU A 585 -23.05 23.06 -6.75
CA GLU A 585 -24.41 23.58 -6.93
C GLU A 585 -24.42 24.95 -7.62
N SER A 586 -23.49 25.85 -7.26
CA SER A 586 -23.29 27.11 -7.98
C SER A 586 -22.93 26.87 -9.44
N TYR A 587 -21.99 25.95 -9.71
CA TYR A 587 -21.62 25.60 -11.08
C TYR A 587 -22.79 25.01 -11.87
N LEU A 588 -23.56 24.11 -11.28
CA LEU A 588 -24.74 23.50 -11.92
C LEU A 588 -25.82 24.53 -12.27
N THR A 589 -25.96 25.58 -11.45
CA THR A 589 -26.91 26.67 -11.70
C THR A 589 -26.45 27.59 -12.84
N GLU A 590 -25.14 27.71 -13.02
CA GLU A 590 -24.51 28.64 -13.97
C GLU A 590 -23.77 27.94 -15.12
N THR A 591 -24.05 26.65 -15.38
CA THR A 591 -23.32 25.83 -16.35
C THR A 591 -23.39 26.39 -17.77
N ASP A 592 -24.55 26.88 -18.21
CA ASP A 592 -24.71 27.48 -19.54
C ASP A 592 -23.89 28.76 -19.71
N MET A 593 -23.82 29.58 -18.66
CA MET A 593 -23.00 30.79 -18.63
C MET A 593 -21.52 30.43 -18.70
N PHE A 594 -21.09 29.45 -17.90
CA PHE A 594 -19.72 28.95 -17.89
C PHE A 594 -19.31 28.42 -19.27
N ALA A 595 -20.13 27.56 -19.87
CA ALA A 595 -19.86 26.96 -21.18
C ALA A 595 -19.80 28.02 -22.29
N LYS A 596 -20.67 29.03 -22.23
CA LYS A 596 -20.64 30.17 -23.16
C LYS A 596 -19.35 30.97 -23.04
N ALA A 597 -18.92 31.30 -21.82
CA ALA A 597 -17.68 32.03 -21.58
C ALA A 597 -16.45 31.26 -22.09
N VAL A 598 -16.38 29.94 -21.83
CA VAL A 598 -15.34 29.06 -22.37
C VAL A 598 -15.33 29.10 -23.90
N LYS A 599 -16.50 28.95 -24.54
CA LYS A 599 -16.62 28.96 -26.00
C LYS A 599 -16.16 30.28 -26.61
N GLU A 600 -16.57 31.42 -26.05
CA GLU A 600 -16.16 32.74 -26.52
C GLU A 600 -14.64 32.92 -26.49
N ILE A 601 -13.97 32.44 -25.43
CA ILE A 601 -12.50 32.50 -25.31
C ILE A 601 -11.83 31.58 -26.33
N VAL A 602 -12.35 30.35 -26.53
CA VAL A 602 -11.82 29.41 -27.56
C VAL A 602 -11.96 30.00 -28.96
N ASP A 603 -13.11 30.60 -29.28
CA ASP A 603 -13.37 31.19 -30.59
C ASP A 603 -12.46 32.41 -30.84
N ALA A 604 -12.23 33.24 -29.82
CA ALA A 604 -11.30 34.35 -29.90
C ALA A 604 -9.84 33.89 -30.04
N GLU A 605 -9.40 32.86 -29.31
CA GLU A 605 -8.05 32.28 -29.44
C GLU A 605 -7.82 31.77 -30.88
N LYS A 606 -8.78 31.03 -31.44
CA LYS A 606 -8.75 30.58 -32.85
C LYS A 606 -8.74 31.77 -33.81
N PHE A 607 -9.51 32.81 -33.53
CA PHE A 607 -9.57 34.01 -34.35
C PHE A 607 -8.23 34.76 -34.36
N ILE A 608 -7.62 34.96 -33.19
CA ILE A 608 -6.33 35.61 -33.04
C ILE A 608 -5.27 34.90 -33.90
N ARG A 609 -5.22 33.57 -33.81
CA ARG A 609 -4.27 32.76 -34.57
C ARG A 609 -4.46 32.85 -36.09
N ASN A 610 -5.70 32.92 -36.56
CA ASN A 610 -6.01 32.71 -37.99
C ASN A 610 -6.32 34.00 -38.77
N ASN A 611 -6.80 35.05 -38.10
CA ASN A 611 -7.45 36.20 -38.75
C ASN A 611 -7.01 37.57 -38.21
N LEU A 612 -6.31 37.67 -37.07
CA LEU A 612 -5.94 38.96 -36.48
C LEU A 612 -5.03 39.80 -37.40
N ASP A 613 -4.04 39.17 -38.02
CA ASP A 613 -3.13 39.88 -38.93
C ASP A 613 -3.86 40.39 -40.18
N LYS A 614 -4.88 39.66 -40.66
CA LYS A 614 -5.71 40.09 -41.78
C LYS A 614 -6.50 41.35 -41.45
N ILE A 615 -7.17 41.38 -40.29
CA ILE A 615 -7.95 42.56 -39.91
C ILE A 615 -7.06 43.78 -39.63
N ARG A 616 -5.84 43.57 -39.11
CA ARG A 616 -4.85 44.64 -38.96
C ARG A 616 -4.41 45.19 -40.31
N GLN A 617 -4.12 44.32 -41.28
CA GLN A 617 -3.81 44.74 -42.66
C GLN A 617 -4.97 45.53 -43.28
N TRP A 618 -6.21 45.05 -43.13
CA TRP A 618 -7.40 45.75 -43.61
C TRP A 618 -7.58 47.12 -42.97
N LYS A 619 -7.29 47.25 -41.67
CA LYS A 619 -7.31 48.52 -40.95
C LYS A 619 -6.27 49.49 -41.49
N THR A 620 -5.03 49.05 -41.64
CA THR A 620 -3.96 49.87 -42.23
C THR A 620 -4.29 50.32 -43.65
N PHE A 621 -4.88 49.44 -44.46
CA PHE A 621 -5.33 49.79 -45.81
C PHE A 621 -6.46 50.83 -45.80
N ALA A 622 -7.53 50.60 -45.02
CA ALA A 622 -8.66 51.51 -44.96
C ALA A 622 -8.26 52.92 -44.49
N ASP A 623 -7.39 53.01 -43.48
CA ASP A 623 -6.84 54.29 -43.03
C ASP A 623 -5.93 54.92 -44.10
N GLY A 624 -5.06 54.11 -44.72
CA GLY A 624 -4.16 54.57 -45.78
C GLY A 624 -4.91 55.15 -46.98
N VAL A 625 -6.04 54.54 -47.37
CA VAL A 625 -6.90 55.07 -48.45
C VAL A 625 -7.43 56.45 -48.07
N SER A 626 -7.87 56.64 -46.83
CA SER A 626 -8.32 57.95 -46.33
C SER A 626 -7.18 58.98 -46.34
N ASP A 627 -5.97 58.58 -45.95
CA ASP A 627 -4.79 59.43 -45.97
C ASP A 627 -4.41 59.85 -47.41
N GLU A 628 -4.46 58.92 -48.37
CA GLU A 628 -4.16 59.20 -49.78
C GLU A 628 -5.16 60.18 -50.41
N LEU A 629 -6.46 60.05 -50.12
CA LEU A 629 -7.47 61.02 -50.55
C LEU A 629 -7.21 62.40 -49.94
N THR A 630 -6.81 62.44 -48.66
CA THR A 630 -6.47 63.68 -47.97
C THR A 630 -5.25 64.37 -48.59
N LYS A 631 -4.17 63.62 -48.85
CA LYS A 631 -2.96 64.14 -49.54
C LYS A 631 -3.27 64.66 -50.94
N ALA A 632 -4.15 63.98 -51.67
CA ALA A 632 -4.57 64.36 -53.01
C ALA A 632 -5.55 65.56 -53.04
N ALA A 633 -6.02 66.03 -51.87
CA ALA A 633 -7.13 66.99 -51.76
C ALA A 633 -8.36 66.55 -52.59
N LYS A 634 -8.68 65.25 -52.55
CA LYS A 634 -9.84 64.64 -53.22
C LYS A 634 -10.81 64.08 -52.19
N ALA A 635 -12.09 64.06 -52.56
CA ALA A 635 -13.14 63.44 -51.76
C ALA A 635 -13.85 62.36 -52.59
N ASP A 636 -14.24 61.27 -51.93
CA ASP A 636 -15.08 60.22 -52.47
C ASP A 636 -16.17 59.89 -51.43
N GLU A 637 -17.44 60.04 -51.81
CA GLU A 637 -18.58 59.90 -50.89
C GLU A 637 -18.71 58.47 -50.34
N ASN A 638 -18.37 57.45 -51.15
CA ASN A 638 -18.46 56.06 -50.72
C ASN A 638 -17.38 55.74 -49.68
N ILE A 639 -16.13 56.14 -49.95
CA ILE A 639 -15.00 55.91 -49.03
C ILE A 639 -15.22 56.70 -47.72
N ALA A 640 -15.75 57.92 -47.79
CA ALA A 640 -16.05 58.75 -46.61
C ALA A 640 -17.08 58.12 -45.66
N ILE A 641 -17.95 57.23 -46.15
CA ILE A 641 -18.91 56.47 -45.35
C ILE A 641 -18.33 55.11 -44.91
N LEU A 642 -17.67 54.40 -45.83
CA LEU A 642 -17.22 53.03 -45.60
C LEU A 642 -16.06 52.95 -44.60
N VAL A 643 -15.10 53.87 -44.63
CA VAL A 643 -13.95 53.85 -43.70
C VAL A 643 -14.40 54.05 -42.24
N PRO A 644 -15.24 55.05 -41.89
CA PRO A 644 -15.80 55.14 -40.54
C PRO A 644 -16.64 53.91 -40.14
N THR A 645 -17.40 53.34 -41.07
CA THR A 645 -18.17 52.11 -40.83
C THR A 645 -17.26 50.93 -40.49
N PHE A 646 -16.18 50.74 -41.25
CA PHE A 646 -15.16 49.73 -40.96
C PHE A 646 -14.53 49.95 -39.58
N ASN A 647 -14.15 51.20 -39.26
CA ASN A 647 -13.56 51.56 -37.98
C ASN A 647 -14.50 51.32 -36.79
N SER A 648 -15.82 51.47 -36.97
CA SER A 648 -16.82 51.14 -35.96
C SER A 648 -16.91 49.61 -35.74
N LEU A 649 -17.03 48.84 -36.83
CA LEU A 649 -17.06 47.37 -36.77
C LEU A 649 -15.78 46.78 -36.16
N TYR A 650 -14.64 47.41 -36.42
CA TYR A 650 -13.32 47.01 -35.93
C TYR A 650 -13.21 47.17 -34.41
N LYS A 651 -13.95 48.10 -33.80
CA LYS A 651 -14.00 48.31 -32.34
C LYS A 651 -15.12 47.53 -31.64
N GLY A 652 -15.99 46.84 -32.38
CA GLY A 652 -17.24 46.26 -31.87
C GLY A 652 -17.29 44.73 -31.91
N GLU A 653 -16.36 44.03 -31.25
CA GLU A 653 -16.23 42.56 -31.26
C GLU A 653 -15.87 41.97 -32.63
N VAL A 654 -14.57 41.99 -32.95
CA VAL A 654 -14.06 41.61 -34.29
C VAL A 654 -14.36 40.16 -34.69
N VAL A 655 -14.54 39.26 -33.72
CA VAL A 655 -14.90 37.85 -33.97
C VAL A 655 -16.28 37.75 -34.61
N LYS A 656 -17.27 38.46 -34.06
CA LYS A 656 -18.65 38.48 -34.59
C LYS A 656 -18.72 39.27 -35.90
N ASN A 657 -18.00 40.38 -35.98
CA ASN A 657 -18.06 41.29 -37.13
C ASN A 657 -17.13 40.91 -38.28
N PHE A 658 -16.39 39.80 -38.20
CA PHE A 658 -15.36 39.47 -39.18
C PHE A 658 -15.85 39.49 -40.63
N LYS A 659 -17.03 38.90 -40.88
CA LYS A 659 -17.60 38.88 -42.23
C LYS A 659 -17.98 40.28 -42.71
N SER A 660 -18.60 41.07 -41.84
CA SER A 660 -18.94 42.46 -42.14
C SER A 660 -17.69 43.31 -42.39
N LEU A 661 -16.62 43.13 -41.60
CA LEU A 661 -15.33 43.78 -41.80
C LEU A 661 -14.74 43.45 -43.17
N GLN A 662 -14.74 42.16 -43.54
CA GLN A 662 -14.26 41.69 -44.84
C GLN A 662 -15.05 42.33 -45.99
N ASP A 663 -16.39 42.33 -45.88
CA ASP A 663 -17.25 42.88 -46.93
C ASP A 663 -17.09 44.41 -47.05
N THR A 664 -16.94 45.12 -45.93
CA THR A 664 -16.74 46.57 -45.92
C THR A 664 -15.36 46.95 -46.48
N VAL A 665 -14.27 46.28 -46.09
CA VAL A 665 -12.93 46.59 -46.64
C VAL A 665 -12.84 46.24 -48.13
N GLN A 666 -13.52 45.19 -48.59
CA GLN A 666 -13.57 44.88 -50.01
C GLN A 666 -14.24 46.02 -50.80
N LYS A 667 -15.35 46.58 -50.29
CA LYS A 667 -15.99 47.74 -50.92
C LYS A 667 -15.09 48.98 -50.94
N ILE A 668 -14.30 49.20 -49.88
CA ILE A 668 -13.29 50.28 -49.85
C ILE A 668 -12.23 50.03 -50.93
N LYS A 669 -11.75 48.79 -51.04
CA LYS A 669 -10.76 48.36 -52.05
C LYS A 669 -11.28 48.61 -53.46
N ASP A 670 -12.51 48.20 -53.75
CA ASP A 670 -13.12 48.35 -55.07
C ASP A 670 -13.30 49.83 -55.44
N ALA A 671 -13.74 50.66 -54.50
CA ALA A 671 -13.87 52.11 -54.70
C ALA A 671 -12.50 52.77 -54.95
N TYR A 672 -11.49 52.43 -54.14
CA TYR A 672 -10.14 52.95 -54.32
C TYR A 672 -9.50 52.49 -55.64
N PHE A 673 -9.78 51.24 -56.06
CA PHE A 673 -9.29 50.70 -57.33
C PHE A 673 -9.80 51.52 -58.51
N ILE A 674 -11.08 51.90 -58.51
CA ILE A 674 -11.67 52.73 -59.57
C ILE A 674 -10.93 54.08 -59.66
N LEU A 675 -10.67 54.73 -58.53
CA LEU A 675 -9.95 56.01 -58.48
C LEU A 675 -8.52 55.88 -58.99
N MET A 676 -7.81 54.86 -58.50
CA MET A 676 -6.42 54.62 -58.87
C MET A 676 -6.29 54.23 -60.35
N GLN A 677 -7.19 53.39 -60.86
CA GLN A 677 -7.24 52.97 -62.26
C GLN A 677 -7.52 54.15 -63.20
N ALA A 678 -8.41 55.08 -62.81
CA ALA A 678 -8.64 56.31 -63.56
C ALA A 678 -7.39 57.20 -63.60
N ALA A 679 -6.72 57.41 -62.46
CA ALA A 679 -5.48 58.19 -62.38
C ALA A 679 -4.33 57.54 -63.17
N ALA A 680 -4.15 56.22 -63.07
CA ALA A 680 -3.14 55.49 -63.83
C ALA A 680 -3.36 55.60 -65.34
N THR A 681 -4.62 55.53 -65.80
CA THR A 681 -4.97 55.66 -67.22
C THR A 681 -4.64 57.06 -67.75
N ASP A 682 -5.00 58.12 -67.01
CA ASP A 682 -4.70 59.50 -67.38
C ASP A 682 -3.19 59.78 -67.36
N MET A 683 -2.48 59.34 -66.32
CA MET A 683 -1.03 59.41 -66.22
C MET A 683 -0.37 58.70 -67.41
N ALA A 684 -0.76 57.46 -67.70
CA ALA A 684 -0.20 56.68 -68.80
C ALA A 684 -0.40 57.34 -70.16
N ALA A 685 -1.57 57.93 -70.42
CA ALA A 685 -1.84 58.66 -71.65
C ALA A 685 -0.95 59.90 -71.80
N ASN A 686 -0.83 60.70 -70.73
CA ASN A 686 0.03 61.89 -70.71
C ASN A 686 1.50 61.52 -70.91
N TYR A 687 2.03 60.57 -70.15
CA TYR A 687 3.44 60.19 -70.24
C TYR A 687 3.79 59.37 -71.47
N SER A 688 2.85 58.65 -72.10
CA SER A 688 3.07 58.05 -73.44
C SER A 688 3.25 59.13 -74.51
N THR A 689 2.50 60.23 -74.39
CA THR A 689 2.68 61.40 -75.26
C THR A 689 4.05 62.05 -75.01
N LEU A 690 4.41 62.28 -73.74
CA LEU A 690 5.70 62.86 -73.38
C LEU A 690 6.88 61.99 -73.83
N GLN A 691 6.76 60.67 -73.71
CA GLN A 691 7.77 59.72 -74.18
C GLN A 691 7.95 59.84 -75.70
N LYS A 692 6.85 59.92 -76.46
CA LYS A 692 6.89 60.09 -77.92
C LYS A 692 7.52 61.43 -78.30
N ASP A 693 7.15 62.52 -77.62
CA ASP A 693 7.70 63.85 -77.89
C ASP A 693 9.22 63.91 -77.61
N ALA A 694 9.68 63.27 -76.52
CA ALA A 694 11.09 63.15 -76.19
C ALA A 694 11.86 62.29 -77.20
N ASP A 695 11.30 61.17 -77.66
CA ASP A 695 11.89 60.31 -78.70
C ASP A 695 12.01 61.05 -80.05
N VAL A 696 11.00 61.82 -80.42
CA VAL A 696 11.04 62.69 -81.62
C VAL A 696 12.14 63.75 -81.49
N LEU A 697 12.26 64.40 -80.34
CA LEU A 697 13.31 65.39 -80.07
C LEU A 697 14.71 64.76 -80.12
N LEU A 698 14.91 63.59 -79.54
CA LEU A 698 16.19 62.86 -79.58
C LEU A 698 16.58 62.49 -81.02
N LYS A 699 15.62 62.06 -81.85
CA LYS A 699 15.84 61.84 -83.28
C LYS A 699 16.23 63.12 -84.02
N GLU A 700 15.60 64.25 -83.69
CA GLU A 700 15.99 65.55 -84.24
C GLU A 700 17.43 65.91 -83.86
N ILE A 701 17.80 65.79 -82.58
CA ILE A 701 19.16 66.04 -82.08
C ILE A 701 20.20 65.16 -82.80
N ALA A 702 19.89 63.89 -83.06
CA ALA A 702 20.79 62.97 -83.74
C ALA A 702 21.12 63.37 -85.19
N THR A 703 20.30 64.22 -85.82
CA THR A 703 20.57 64.76 -87.17
C THR A 703 21.46 66.00 -87.17
N LEU A 704 21.75 66.58 -86.00
CA LEU A 704 22.55 67.80 -85.82
C LEU A 704 24.06 67.47 -85.64
N PRO A 705 24.97 68.45 -85.84
CA PRO A 705 26.41 68.22 -85.69
C PRO A 705 26.79 67.72 -84.28
N ALA A 706 27.64 66.69 -84.25
CA ALA A 706 28.08 66.04 -83.00
C ALA A 706 28.84 67.01 -82.07
N GLY A 707 28.62 66.88 -80.75
CA GLY A 707 29.31 67.64 -79.71
C GLY A 707 28.74 69.03 -79.41
N LEU A 708 27.72 69.50 -80.14
CA LEU A 708 27.11 70.82 -79.93
C LEU A 708 25.84 70.80 -79.06
N ASN A 709 25.16 69.65 -78.97
CA ASN A 709 23.87 69.52 -78.29
C ASN A 709 23.87 68.41 -77.22
N ASP A 710 25.03 68.07 -76.66
CA ASP A 710 25.17 66.93 -75.72
C ASP A 710 24.36 67.12 -74.44
N GLU A 711 24.26 68.35 -73.92
CA GLU A 711 23.43 68.67 -72.75
C GLU A 711 21.93 68.54 -73.06
N ALA A 712 21.49 69.03 -74.23
CA ALA A 712 20.11 68.87 -74.71
C ALA A 712 19.75 67.39 -74.89
N ASN A 713 20.68 66.60 -75.43
CA ASN A 713 20.54 65.15 -75.59
C ASN A 713 20.40 64.45 -74.23
N ALA A 714 21.25 64.79 -73.25
CA ALA A 714 21.18 64.24 -71.90
C ALA A 714 19.86 64.58 -71.21
N LYS A 715 19.40 65.84 -71.30
CA LYS A 715 18.11 66.27 -70.73
C LYS A 715 16.92 65.58 -71.39
N ALA A 716 16.90 65.47 -72.72
CA ALA A 716 15.83 64.78 -73.44
C ALA A 716 15.80 63.26 -73.11
N ASN A 717 16.96 62.62 -72.97
CA ASN A 717 17.04 61.22 -72.51
C ASN A 717 16.52 61.03 -71.07
N ASN A 718 16.81 61.96 -70.16
CA ASN A 718 16.28 61.92 -68.80
C ASN A 718 14.75 62.03 -68.80
N ILE A 719 14.18 62.91 -69.62
CA ILE A 719 12.72 63.04 -69.78
C ILE A 719 12.13 61.76 -70.38
N LEU A 720 12.76 61.17 -71.40
CA LEU A 720 12.35 59.90 -71.98
C LEU A 720 12.33 58.77 -70.94
N GLN A 721 13.40 58.64 -70.14
CA GLN A 721 13.49 57.63 -69.10
C GLN A 721 12.42 57.86 -68.02
N TYR A 722 12.24 59.10 -67.57
CA TYR A 722 11.22 59.48 -66.59
C TYR A 722 9.81 59.18 -67.10
N ALA A 723 9.53 59.45 -68.38
CA ALA A 723 8.25 59.19 -69.00
C ALA A 723 7.97 57.68 -69.15
N SER A 724 8.98 56.90 -69.56
CA SER A 724 8.84 55.45 -69.76
C SER A 724 8.42 54.67 -68.49
N GLN A 725 8.74 55.20 -67.30
CA GLN A 725 8.36 54.60 -66.02
C GLN A 725 6.88 54.86 -65.66
N ARG A 726 6.18 55.72 -66.40
CA ARG A 726 4.83 56.23 -66.07
C ARG A 726 3.79 55.93 -67.16
N THR A 727 4.09 55.02 -68.08
CA THR A 727 3.19 54.63 -69.18
C THR A 727 2.28 53.44 -68.86
N PHE A 728 2.36 52.88 -67.65
CA PHE A 728 1.52 51.75 -67.25
C PHE A 728 0.12 52.22 -66.86
N ALA A 729 -0.89 51.77 -67.61
CA ALA A 729 -2.28 52.17 -67.41
C ALA A 729 -3.07 51.25 -66.47
N SER A 730 -2.61 50.03 -66.22
CA SER A 730 -3.31 49.06 -65.36
C SER A 730 -2.81 49.16 -63.92
N VAL A 731 -3.72 48.99 -62.96
CA VAL A 731 -3.42 48.95 -61.54
C VAL A 731 -3.67 47.55 -60.99
N ASP A 732 -2.83 47.08 -60.06
CA ASP A 732 -3.06 45.87 -59.26
C ASP A 732 -2.55 46.08 -57.84
N PHE A 733 -3.42 45.96 -56.85
CA PHE A 733 -3.05 45.94 -55.44
C PHE A 733 -3.98 45.03 -54.63
N ASP A 734 -3.49 44.57 -53.48
CA ASP A 734 -4.30 43.78 -52.55
C ASP A 734 -4.96 44.70 -51.51
N TYR A 735 -4.46 44.70 -50.27
CA TYR A 735 -4.84 45.65 -49.23
C TYR A 735 -3.63 46.54 -48.93
N ASP A 736 -3.12 47.19 -49.98
CA ASP A 736 -2.05 48.18 -49.95
C ASP A 736 -2.51 49.38 -50.81
N VAL A 737 -2.12 50.59 -50.44
CA VAL A 737 -2.43 51.82 -51.18
C VAL A 737 -1.51 52.03 -52.39
N LYS A 738 -0.47 51.20 -52.52
CA LYS A 738 0.48 51.23 -53.63
C LYS A 738 0.15 50.18 -54.67
N ASP A 739 0.26 50.56 -55.93
CA ASP A 739 0.23 49.64 -57.05
C ASP A 739 1.41 48.65 -56.98
N LYS A 740 1.19 47.37 -57.27
CA LYS A 740 2.23 46.33 -57.19
C LYS A 740 3.32 46.49 -58.24
N GLN A 741 2.97 46.98 -59.42
CA GLN A 741 3.91 47.09 -60.54
C GLN A 741 4.76 48.37 -60.44
N THR A 742 4.11 49.51 -60.36
CA THR A 742 4.74 50.83 -60.38
C THR A 742 5.16 51.31 -58.99
N ARG A 743 4.58 50.75 -57.91
CA ARG A 743 4.73 51.20 -56.52
C ARG A 743 4.22 52.61 -56.24
N PHE A 744 3.55 53.23 -57.21
CA PHE A 744 2.95 54.55 -57.04
C PHE A 744 1.66 54.46 -56.24
N THR A 745 1.43 55.47 -55.43
CA THR A 745 0.17 55.74 -54.72
C THR A 745 -0.74 56.63 -55.56
N TYR A 746 -2.02 56.70 -55.19
CA TYR A 746 -2.98 57.59 -55.85
C TYR A 746 -2.53 59.07 -55.83
N SER A 747 -2.03 59.58 -54.70
CA SER A 747 -1.58 60.97 -54.62
C SER A 747 -0.34 61.24 -55.47
N GLU A 748 0.58 60.28 -55.58
CA GLU A 748 1.75 60.37 -56.48
C GLU A 748 1.33 60.35 -57.95
N MET A 749 0.41 59.47 -58.37
CA MET A 749 -0.09 59.44 -59.74
C MET A 749 -0.71 60.78 -60.15
N LEU A 750 -1.52 61.38 -59.29
CA LEU A 750 -2.08 62.71 -59.51
C LEU A 750 -1.00 63.80 -59.57
N SER A 751 0.01 63.71 -58.71
CA SER A 751 1.15 64.64 -58.73
C SER A 751 1.94 64.53 -60.04
N PHE A 752 2.14 63.31 -60.55
CA PHE A 752 2.78 63.10 -61.85
C PHE A 752 1.95 63.67 -63.01
N ILE A 753 0.63 63.51 -62.98
CA ILE A 753 -0.26 64.14 -63.98
C ILE A 753 -0.10 65.66 -63.97
N GLN A 754 0.01 66.29 -62.79
CA GLN A 754 0.24 67.74 -62.70
C GLN A 754 1.60 68.16 -63.28
N LEU A 755 2.65 67.38 -63.02
CA LEU A 755 4.00 67.66 -63.52
C LEU A 755 4.16 67.48 -65.04
N PHE A 756 3.25 66.77 -65.70
CA PHE A 756 3.30 66.52 -67.15
C PHE A 756 3.49 67.81 -67.96
N ASN A 757 2.73 68.86 -67.65
CA ASN A 757 2.81 70.13 -68.39
C ASN A 757 4.17 70.83 -68.23
N SER A 758 4.82 70.67 -67.07
CA SER A 758 6.19 71.19 -66.85
C SER A 758 7.17 70.49 -67.77
N TYR A 759 7.18 69.16 -67.78
CA TYR A 759 8.09 68.39 -68.64
C TYR A 759 7.81 68.59 -70.12
N LYS A 760 6.54 68.77 -70.50
CA LYS A 760 6.19 69.12 -71.88
C LYS A 760 6.77 70.48 -72.28
N THR A 761 6.71 71.45 -71.38
CA THR A 761 7.33 72.77 -71.58
C THR A 761 8.85 72.65 -71.68
N ASP A 762 9.48 71.80 -70.85
CA ASP A 762 10.92 71.53 -70.91
C ASP A 762 11.35 70.94 -72.26
N ILE A 763 10.59 70.00 -72.84
CA ILE A 763 10.84 69.47 -74.19
C ILE A 763 10.82 70.61 -75.23
N GLU A 764 9.85 71.53 -75.14
CA GLU A 764 9.77 72.67 -76.06
C GLU A 764 10.95 73.64 -75.89
N ILE A 765 11.39 73.88 -74.65
CA ILE A 765 12.58 74.71 -74.35
C ILE A 765 13.86 74.06 -74.90
N ILE A 766 14.04 72.75 -74.69
CA ILE A 766 15.20 72.03 -75.20
C ILE A 766 15.20 72.10 -76.74
N LYS A 767 14.03 71.93 -77.35
CA LYS A 767 13.87 72.00 -78.80
C LYS A 767 14.19 73.38 -79.39
N SER A 768 13.76 74.46 -78.74
CA SER A 768 14.06 75.82 -79.20
C SER A 768 15.53 76.20 -79.03
N GLY A 769 16.22 75.61 -78.04
CA GLY A 769 17.64 75.84 -77.75
C GLY A 769 18.65 75.07 -78.61
N LEU A 770 18.22 74.27 -79.58
CA LEU A 770 19.11 73.42 -80.38
C LEU A 770 20.04 74.23 -81.32
N ILE A 771 21.34 73.95 -81.27
CA ILE A 771 22.34 74.57 -82.14
C ILE A 771 22.38 73.80 -83.48
N LYS A 772 21.84 74.41 -84.53
CA LYS A 772 21.64 73.78 -85.86
C LYS A 772 22.84 73.89 -86.81
N SER A 773 23.79 74.80 -86.57
CA SER A 773 24.96 75.02 -87.42
C SER A 773 26.23 75.28 -86.59
N ALA A 774 27.38 74.81 -87.06
CA ALA A 774 28.65 74.98 -86.35
C ALA A 774 29.16 76.43 -86.46
N PRO A 775 29.63 77.06 -85.37
CA PRO A 775 30.19 78.41 -85.43
C PRO A 775 31.42 78.48 -86.35
N PRO A 776 31.59 79.55 -87.16
CA PRO A 776 32.75 79.71 -88.02
C PRO A 776 34.05 79.79 -87.19
N LYS A 777 35.12 79.10 -87.63
CA LYS A 777 36.43 79.08 -86.96
C LYS A 777 37.06 80.49 -86.94
N PRO A 778 37.57 80.98 -85.79
CA PRO A 778 38.11 82.35 -85.70
C PRO A 778 39.53 82.48 -86.27
N THR A 779 39.76 83.56 -87.00
CA THR A 779 41.08 84.15 -87.32
C THR A 779 41.36 85.31 -86.34
N PRO A 780 42.60 85.56 -85.89
CA PRO A 780 42.86 86.51 -84.80
C PRO A 780 42.65 87.96 -85.23
N GLY A 781 41.75 88.68 -84.55
CA GLY A 781 41.72 90.15 -84.55
C GLY A 781 40.41 90.84 -84.94
N THR A 782 39.26 90.51 -84.35
CA THR A 782 38.12 91.45 -84.20
C THR A 782 37.12 90.93 -83.15
N ALA A 783 36.42 91.85 -82.49
CA ALA A 783 35.48 91.59 -81.40
C ALA A 783 34.34 90.63 -81.78
N ALA A 784 33.95 89.75 -80.86
CA ALA A 784 32.83 88.84 -81.02
C ALA A 784 31.51 89.62 -81.11
N THR A 785 30.83 89.53 -82.25
CA THR A 785 29.44 89.96 -82.39
C THR A 785 28.55 88.95 -81.67
N PRO A 786 27.64 89.37 -80.78
CA PRO A 786 26.71 88.46 -80.12
C PRO A 786 25.79 87.80 -81.15
N THR A 787 25.70 86.47 -81.14
CA THR A 787 24.71 85.72 -81.90
C THR A 787 23.33 85.89 -81.28
N LYS A 788 22.45 86.63 -81.97
CA LYS A 788 21.02 86.75 -81.64
C LYS A 788 20.34 85.38 -81.62
N LYS A 789 19.54 85.12 -80.59
CA LYS A 789 18.64 83.96 -80.52
C LYS A 789 17.22 84.40 -80.86
N THR A 790 16.53 83.59 -81.67
CA THR A 790 15.12 83.81 -82.02
C THR A 790 14.27 82.75 -81.34
N PHE A 791 13.30 83.19 -80.54
CA PHE A 791 12.35 82.35 -79.81
C PHE A 791 11.02 82.32 -80.55
N SER A 792 10.58 81.16 -81.00
CA SER A 792 9.27 81.04 -81.67
C SER A 792 8.18 80.67 -80.67
N ALA A 793 7.07 81.40 -80.70
CA ALA A 793 5.87 81.18 -79.90
C ALA A 793 4.65 80.99 -80.81
N THR A 794 3.69 80.15 -80.44
CA THR A 794 2.45 79.95 -81.21
C THR A 794 1.24 80.21 -80.33
N LEU A 795 0.32 81.05 -80.81
CA LEU A 795 -0.88 81.39 -80.05
C LEU A 795 -1.78 80.15 -79.86
N PRO A 796 -2.31 79.89 -78.65
CA PRO A 796 -3.12 78.70 -78.37
C PRO A 796 -4.49 78.67 -79.08
N GLY A 797 -4.78 79.71 -79.87
CA GLY A 797 -5.94 79.82 -80.76
C GLY A 797 -6.39 81.27 -80.94
N LYS A 798 -7.19 81.54 -81.98
CA LYS A 798 -7.78 82.88 -82.20
C LYS A 798 -8.79 83.29 -81.10
N LYS A 799 -9.32 82.33 -80.33
CA LYS A 799 -10.19 82.51 -79.15
C LYS A 799 -9.90 81.41 -78.13
N VAL A 800 -9.53 81.80 -76.91
CA VAL A 800 -9.24 80.90 -75.79
C VAL A 800 -9.76 81.51 -74.47
N LYS A 801 -9.93 80.68 -73.42
CA LYS A 801 -10.34 81.20 -72.11
C LYS A 801 -9.22 82.03 -71.48
N VAL A 802 -9.57 83.05 -70.70
CA VAL A 802 -8.58 83.94 -70.05
C VAL A 802 -7.62 83.16 -69.14
N SER A 803 -8.09 82.10 -68.47
CA SER A 803 -7.23 81.21 -67.67
C SER A 803 -6.19 80.48 -68.51
N GLU A 804 -6.59 79.92 -69.66
CA GLU A 804 -5.69 79.26 -70.61
C GLU A 804 -4.70 80.24 -71.24
N TYR A 805 -5.16 81.45 -71.58
CA TYR A 805 -4.29 82.51 -72.10
C TYR A 805 -3.24 82.95 -71.08
N LYS A 806 -3.63 83.12 -69.81
CA LYS A 806 -2.71 83.49 -68.72
C LYS A 806 -1.65 82.41 -68.48
N ILE A 807 -2.06 81.14 -68.42
CA ILE A 807 -1.14 80.02 -68.24
C ILE A 807 -0.17 79.94 -69.41
N TRP A 808 -0.67 80.06 -70.65
CA TRP A 808 0.17 80.09 -71.85
C TRP A 808 1.17 81.25 -71.81
N LEU A 809 0.72 82.48 -71.57
CA LEU A 809 1.59 83.66 -71.54
C LEU A 809 2.65 83.53 -70.44
N GLN A 810 2.28 82.99 -69.28
CA GLN A 810 3.19 82.79 -68.17
C GLN A 810 4.27 81.74 -68.50
N ASN A 811 3.90 80.66 -69.21
CA ASN A 811 4.86 79.68 -69.73
C ASN A 811 5.78 80.30 -70.79
N GLU A 812 5.25 81.08 -71.73
CA GLU A 812 6.04 81.76 -72.76
C GLU A 812 7.04 82.77 -72.16
N LEU A 813 6.60 83.55 -71.16
CA LEU A 813 7.49 84.46 -70.42
C LEU A 813 8.61 83.70 -69.70
N GLN A 814 8.34 82.48 -69.23
CA GLN A 814 9.34 81.64 -68.57
C GLN A 814 10.35 81.07 -69.58
N LYS A 815 9.90 80.71 -70.80
CA LYS A 815 10.78 80.25 -71.90
C LYS A 815 11.84 81.27 -72.30
N ILE A 816 11.53 82.57 -72.19
CA ILE A 816 12.43 83.68 -72.54
C ILE A 816 13.11 84.33 -71.34
N SER A 817 13.00 83.76 -70.14
CA SER A 817 13.50 84.37 -68.89
C SER A 817 15.02 84.59 -68.85
N GLY A 818 15.78 83.91 -69.73
CA GLY A 818 17.22 84.11 -69.93
C GLY A 818 17.60 84.71 -71.28
N ALA A 819 16.65 85.33 -71.99
CA ALA A 819 16.90 86.03 -73.26
C ALA A 819 17.60 87.37 -73.02
N GLU A 820 18.53 87.72 -73.89
CA GLU A 820 19.19 89.04 -73.89
C GLU A 820 18.27 90.08 -74.53
N ALA A 821 18.51 91.38 -74.26
CA ALA A 821 17.63 92.46 -74.74
C ALA A 821 17.51 92.54 -76.28
N ASP A 822 18.47 91.94 -76.99
CA ASP A 822 18.59 92.00 -78.45
C ASP A 822 18.05 90.73 -79.16
N ASP A 823 17.54 89.76 -78.38
CA ASP A 823 16.92 88.52 -78.88
C ASP A 823 15.49 88.76 -79.39
N GLU A 824 15.04 87.96 -80.35
CA GLU A 824 13.79 88.20 -81.09
C GLU A 824 12.73 87.14 -80.75
N ILE A 825 11.45 87.54 -80.68
CA ILE A 825 10.32 86.60 -80.51
C ILE A 825 9.49 86.59 -81.79
N GLU A 826 9.32 85.42 -82.38
CA GLU A 826 8.48 85.20 -83.55
C GLU A 826 7.15 84.57 -83.13
N ILE A 827 6.03 85.26 -83.36
CA ILE A 827 4.69 84.76 -82.99
C ILE A 827 4.00 84.21 -84.23
N ASN A 828 3.72 82.90 -84.21
CA ASN A 828 3.05 82.14 -85.26
C ASN A 828 1.57 81.88 -84.97
#